data_AF-A0A928DKF1-F1
#
_entry.id   AF-A0A928DKF1-F1
#
_cell.length_a   1.000
_cell.length_b   1.000
_cell.length_c   1.000
_cell.angle_alpha   90.00
_cell.angle_beta   90.00
_cell.angle_gamma   90.00
#
_symmetry.space_group_name_H-M   'P 1'
#
loop_
_entity.id
_entity.type
_entity.pdbx_description
1 polymer ?
#
loop_
_entity_poly.entity_id
_entity_poly.type
_entity_poly.pdbx_seq_one_letter_code
_entity_poly.pdbx_strand_id
1 'polypeptide(L)'
;MDMDLFEFAAAQQQTPQERYAELCDIVRHNNELYYAQAQPEISDAEYDKLYREIEELEREHPEFITPDSPTQRVGNDLSEGFRKVTHPAPMQSIDDIFEHKPGQGETDAELVEFYNRLAGSVGVVSPRVTIEPKIDGCAVTLLYRSGKLAYAATRGDGRTGDDITANVRTIKSVPFTLPAGAPELLEVRGEIYMPSADFDALNAERDADGLSAFANPRNATAGTIKLLDAAEVARRPLRFLAHGLGVYEGPALRCTQDFTDLLDRMGIPRNQPVIYADTMEATRAAVQQVNELRRDLGYGTDGAVIKLDDFGLRGSLGSTARAPRWAAAFKYLPEQKETVLRGISIQVGRTGVLTPVAELEPVQLSGTTVSRATLHNQDEIARKDIRIGDTVLMEKSGEIIPAVVHVITARRPADAVPYSLYDAVGGVCPSCGAPIAQEEGQVAWRCTNFTCPAQAAMRTTYFCRREALDIENLGGTVAEALVNRGMISTPLDLFTLTVEQLGALNLGTDDEPRRFGEKNAAKALAALQNARTLPLERWLTAFGISTIGTVTARTTARYHRDLAELAGGDFLRLLVQLEEGVEQHNALNPKARANKGADKDELLARQAALKAGLEAHAAPYTARGYVALEADGANKLKFTNPLGSVSTRKLLAYFQSAAGKAVLSTLTDLGINPVSAGFVENMNNQTEGPLSGKTFVLTGALSRPRPEFEKMITAAGGKATGSVTKNTTYLVAGEGGGSKRDKAAKLGIPIIGEEELLALLTTSPLAEA
;
A
#
# COMPACT_ATOMS: atom_id res chain seq x y z
N MET A 1 9.93 -39.17 31.73
CA MET A 1 10.06 -37.74 32.08
C MET A 1 10.25 -37.06 30.74
N ASP A 2 9.14 -37.00 30.03
CA ASP A 2 9.09 -36.69 28.61
C ASP A 2 8.51 -35.28 28.50
N MET A 3 9.40 -34.34 28.21
CA MET A 3 9.01 -33.04 27.68
C MET A 3 8.89 -33.17 26.17
N ASP A 4 7.74 -32.73 25.67
CA ASP A 4 7.32 -32.80 24.27
C ASP A 4 8.14 -31.84 23.39
N LEU A 5 8.44 -32.31 22.16
CA LEU A 5 9.20 -31.62 21.11
C LEU A 5 8.54 -30.30 20.68
N PHE A 6 7.26 -30.09 21.00
CA PHE A 6 6.50 -28.88 20.71
C PHE A 6 6.71 -27.73 21.71
N GLU A 7 7.23 -27.98 22.91
CA GLU A 7 7.63 -26.90 23.83
C GLU A 7 8.94 -26.22 23.40
N PHE A 8 9.74 -26.86 22.54
CA PHE A 8 10.99 -26.27 22.04
C PHE A 8 10.80 -25.29 20.86
N ALA A 9 9.69 -25.41 20.13
CA ALA A 9 9.39 -24.55 18.97
C ALA A 9 8.56 -23.29 19.34
N ALA A 10 7.87 -23.30 20.48
CA ALA A 10 7.05 -22.18 20.95
C ALA A 10 7.81 -21.12 21.77
N ALA A 11 9.13 -21.28 21.94
CA ALA A 11 9.96 -20.41 22.76
C ALA A 11 11.23 -19.88 22.06
N GLN A 12 11.20 -19.67 20.74
CA GLN A 12 12.08 -18.65 20.16
C GLN A 12 11.39 -17.30 20.36
N GLN A 13 11.69 -16.65 21.49
CA GLN A 13 11.62 -15.20 21.56
C GLN A 13 12.47 -14.68 20.38
N GLN A 14 11.84 -14.07 19.37
CA GLN A 14 12.57 -13.23 18.41
C GLN A 14 13.49 -12.34 19.23
N THR A 15 14.76 -12.27 18.86
CA THR A 15 15.66 -11.37 19.57
C THR A 15 15.15 -9.92 19.39
N PRO A 16 15.33 -9.02 20.38
CA PRO A 16 14.89 -7.63 20.26
C PRO A 16 15.36 -6.96 18.96
N GLN A 17 16.54 -7.36 18.46
CA GLN A 17 17.11 -6.87 17.21
C GLN A 17 16.38 -7.41 15.96
N GLU A 18 15.98 -8.68 15.93
CA GLU A 18 15.17 -9.24 14.84
C GLU A 18 13.77 -8.62 14.81
N ARG A 19 13.17 -8.42 15.99
CA ARG A 19 11.88 -7.75 16.12
C ARG A 19 11.96 -6.29 15.66
N TYR A 20 13.00 -5.56 16.06
CA TYR A 20 13.25 -4.19 15.63
C TYR A 20 13.39 -4.08 14.10
N ALA A 21 14.15 -4.99 13.46
CA ALA A 21 14.32 -5.00 12.01
C ALA A 21 12.99 -5.29 11.27
N GLU A 22 12.22 -6.27 11.75
CA GLU A 22 10.90 -6.60 11.21
C GLU A 22 9.94 -5.41 11.32
N LEU A 23 9.84 -4.77 12.48
CA LEU A 23 9.00 -3.59 12.69
C LEU A 23 9.39 -2.45 11.76
N CYS A 24 10.69 -2.19 11.60
CA CYS A 24 11.19 -1.16 10.68
C CYS A 24 10.83 -1.45 9.22
N ASP A 25 10.81 -2.71 8.79
CA ASP A 25 10.38 -3.10 7.43
C ASP A 25 8.86 -2.91 7.26
N ILE A 26 8.06 -3.37 8.23
CA ILE A 26 6.59 -3.24 8.19
C ILE A 26 6.18 -1.75 8.17
N VAL A 27 6.76 -0.93 9.04
CA VAL A 27 6.45 0.52 9.11
C VAL A 27 6.91 1.23 7.84
N ARG A 28 8.04 0.86 7.23
CA ARG A 28 8.48 1.43 5.93
C ARG A 28 7.53 1.07 4.79
N HIS A 29 7.11 -0.19 4.71
CA HIS A 29 6.15 -0.62 3.70
C HIS A 29 4.82 0.14 3.83
N ASN A 30 4.30 0.25 5.06
CA ASN A 30 3.06 0.96 5.31
C ASN A 30 3.20 2.49 5.12
N ASN A 31 4.37 3.07 5.38
CA ASN A 31 4.65 4.47 5.03
C ASN A 31 4.57 4.73 3.52
N GLU A 32 5.08 3.81 2.69
CA GLU A 32 5.00 3.93 1.24
C GLU A 32 3.55 3.84 0.75
N LEU A 33 2.79 2.87 1.26
CA LEU A 33 1.37 2.70 0.97
C LEU A 33 0.54 3.93 1.40
N TYR A 34 0.82 4.46 2.59
CA TYR A 34 0.09 5.58 3.18
C TYR A 34 0.42 6.92 2.49
N TYR A 35 1.70 7.27 2.37
CA TYR A 35 2.11 8.59 1.87
C TYR A 35 2.23 8.67 0.34
N ALA A 36 2.76 7.62 -0.32
CA ALA A 36 2.98 7.64 -1.76
C ALA A 36 1.77 7.13 -2.55
N GLN A 37 1.07 6.10 -2.03
CA GLN A 37 -0.01 5.42 -2.77
C GLN A 37 -1.42 5.78 -2.28
N ALA A 38 -1.55 6.42 -1.12
CA ALA A 38 -2.83 6.71 -0.46
C ALA A 38 -3.76 5.46 -0.32
N GLN A 39 -3.15 4.29 -0.11
CA GLN A 39 -3.81 2.99 0.00
C GLN A 39 -3.25 2.19 1.20
N PRO A 40 -3.53 2.61 2.45
CA PRO A 40 -3.06 1.88 3.62
C PRO A 40 -3.62 0.45 3.71
N GLU A 41 -2.76 -0.49 4.11
CA GLU A 41 -3.15 -1.88 4.41
C GLU A 41 -3.50 -2.09 5.89
N ILE A 42 -2.88 -1.32 6.78
CA ILE A 42 -3.16 -1.32 8.22
C ILE A 42 -3.79 0.01 8.65
N SER A 43 -4.53 -0.01 9.75
CA SER A 43 -5.11 1.21 10.32
C SER A 43 -4.07 2.10 11.01
N ASP A 44 -4.36 3.40 11.13
CA ASP A 44 -3.48 4.36 11.82
C ASP A 44 -3.17 3.93 13.27
N ALA A 45 -4.15 3.33 13.97
CA ALA A 45 -3.93 2.82 15.32
C ALA A 45 -2.97 1.61 15.37
N GLU A 46 -3.03 0.72 14.36
CA GLU A 46 -2.08 -0.39 14.24
C GLU A 46 -0.69 0.13 13.85
N TYR A 47 -0.62 1.10 12.95
CA TYR A 47 0.61 1.79 12.61
C TYR A 47 1.25 2.43 13.84
N ASP A 48 0.49 3.21 14.61
CA ASP A 48 0.96 3.89 15.83
C ASP A 48 1.46 2.90 16.88
N LYS A 49 0.79 1.74 16.99
CA LYS A 49 1.22 0.66 17.89
C LYS A 49 2.58 0.09 17.46
N LEU A 50 2.74 -0.23 16.18
CA LEU A 50 4.02 -0.74 15.65
C LEU A 50 5.12 0.30 15.78
N TYR A 51 4.79 1.58 15.56
CA TYR A 51 5.72 2.69 15.68
C TYR A 51 6.18 2.90 17.13
N ARG A 52 5.25 2.84 18.10
CA ARG A 52 5.61 2.89 19.52
C ARG A 52 6.52 1.76 19.96
N GLU A 53 6.29 0.55 19.45
CA GLU A 53 7.16 -0.59 19.75
C GLU A 53 8.60 -0.33 19.24
N ILE A 54 8.77 0.35 18.10
CA ILE A 54 10.09 0.80 17.62
C ILE A 54 10.69 1.85 18.58
N GLU A 55 9.93 2.86 18.99
CA GLU A 55 10.42 3.91 19.91
C GLU A 55 10.83 3.33 21.28
N GLU A 56 10.06 2.36 21.80
CA GLU A 56 10.39 1.65 23.04
C GLU A 56 11.70 0.86 22.88
N LEU A 57 11.85 0.11 21.78
CA LEU A 57 13.07 -0.64 21.48
C LEU A 57 14.28 0.28 21.29
N GLU A 58 14.14 1.43 20.62
CA GLU A 58 15.24 2.40 20.47
C GLU A 58 15.63 3.07 21.80
N ARG A 59 14.66 3.24 22.70
CA ARG A 59 14.91 3.78 24.05
C ARG A 59 15.64 2.78 24.93
N GLU A 60 15.27 1.50 24.86
CA GLU A 60 15.92 0.41 25.61
C GLU A 60 17.28 0.01 25.01
N HIS A 61 17.41 0.11 23.69
CA HIS A 61 18.59 -0.24 22.91
C HIS A 61 19.02 0.91 21.97
N PRO A 62 19.66 1.97 22.49
CA PRO A 62 20.11 3.11 21.68
C PRO A 62 21.06 2.72 20.53
N GLU A 63 21.75 1.58 20.62
CA GLU A 63 22.61 1.02 19.59
C GLU A 63 21.86 0.57 18.31
N PHE A 64 20.54 0.40 18.37
CA PHE A 64 19.71 0.03 17.22
C PHE A 64 19.35 1.22 16.31
N ILE A 65 19.52 2.45 16.81
CA ILE A 65 19.14 3.66 16.08
C ILE A 65 20.04 3.83 14.85
N THR A 66 19.44 3.84 13.66
CA THR A 66 20.13 4.10 12.40
C THR A 66 19.56 5.35 11.71
N PRO A 67 20.33 6.04 10.84
CA PRO A 67 19.82 7.19 10.06
C PRO A 67 18.67 6.84 9.08
N ASP A 68 18.41 5.56 8.86
CA ASP A 68 17.31 5.05 8.05
C ASP A 68 16.13 4.48 8.85
N SER A 69 16.20 4.53 10.18
CA SER A 69 15.07 4.18 11.05
C SER A 69 13.84 5.06 10.75
N PRO A 70 12.61 4.51 10.80
CA PRO A 70 11.37 5.28 10.69
C PRO A 70 11.22 6.41 11.72
N THR A 71 11.86 6.31 12.89
CA THR A 71 11.84 7.34 13.96
C THR A 71 12.68 8.56 13.61
N GLN A 72 13.67 8.39 12.73
CA GLN A 72 14.61 9.43 12.33
C GLN A 72 14.20 10.14 11.03
N ARG A 73 13.04 9.80 10.45
CA ARG A 73 12.59 10.30 9.15
C ARG A 73 11.16 10.81 9.18
N VAL A 74 10.89 11.77 8.29
CA VAL A 74 9.52 12.22 7.98
C VAL A 74 9.03 11.39 6.80
N GLY A 75 7.77 10.93 6.84
CA GLY A 75 7.19 10.11 5.77
C GLY A 75 7.24 10.83 4.42
N ASN A 76 7.51 10.09 3.34
CA ASN A 76 7.77 10.62 2.00
C ASN A 76 6.56 10.45 1.09
N ASP A 77 5.98 11.56 0.66
CA ASP A 77 4.76 11.59 -0.15
C ASP A 77 4.98 12.01 -1.61
N LEU A 78 6.24 12.04 -2.07
CA LEU A 78 6.63 12.49 -3.41
C LEU A 78 6.12 11.55 -4.51
N SER A 79 5.50 12.11 -5.54
CA SER A 79 4.87 11.37 -6.65
C SER A 79 5.65 11.52 -7.96
N GLU A 80 5.63 10.53 -8.85
CA GLU A 80 6.16 10.70 -10.21
C GLU A 80 5.27 11.64 -11.03
N GLY A 81 5.85 12.56 -11.80
CA GLY A 81 5.11 13.48 -12.70
C GLY A 81 4.93 14.91 -12.18
N PHE A 82 5.09 15.17 -10.88
CA PHE A 82 5.09 16.53 -10.33
C PHE A 82 6.50 17.13 -10.27
N ARG A 83 6.60 18.44 -10.54
CA ARG A 83 7.82 19.21 -10.27
C ARG A 83 8.08 19.19 -8.76
N LYS A 84 9.35 19.10 -8.36
CA LYS A 84 9.77 19.10 -6.95
C LYS A 84 10.16 20.50 -6.51
N VAL A 85 9.75 20.89 -5.30
CA VAL A 85 10.09 22.19 -4.69
C VAL A 85 10.72 21.96 -3.33
N THR A 86 11.88 22.56 -3.10
CA THR A 86 12.55 22.55 -1.80
C THR A 86 11.92 23.59 -0.89
N HIS A 87 11.52 23.15 0.30
CA HIS A 87 10.92 24.01 1.32
C HIS A 87 11.98 24.95 1.90
N PRO A 88 11.71 26.27 2.02
CA PRO A 88 12.65 27.23 2.62
C PRO A 88 13.00 26.90 4.06
N ALA A 89 12.02 26.38 4.81
CA ALA A 89 12.21 25.76 6.11
C ALA A 89 11.65 24.33 6.07
N PRO A 90 12.26 23.33 6.74
CA PRO A 90 11.74 21.96 6.75
C PRO A 90 10.29 21.89 7.27
N MET A 91 9.44 21.10 6.62
CA MET A 91 8.13 20.69 7.11
C MET A 91 8.27 19.41 7.93
N GLN A 92 8.12 19.54 9.24
CA GLN A 92 8.31 18.45 10.19
C GLN A 92 7.00 17.72 10.50
N SER A 93 7.11 16.51 11.05
CA SER A 93 5.99 15.86 11.73
C SER A 93 5.77 16.50 13.11
N ILE A 94 4.77 16.02 13.83
CA ILE A 94 4.59 16.30 15.26
C ILE A 94 4.71 14.96 15.98
N ASP A 95 5.28 14.97 17.19
CA ASP A 95 5.33 13.77 18.03
C ASP A 95 3.94 13.49 18.62
N ASP A 96 3.51 12.24 18.55
CA ASP A 96 2.24 11.81 19.10
C ASP A 96 2.38 11.51 20.60
N ILE A 97 1.38 11.93 21.37
CA ILE A 97 1.17 11.54 22.77
C ILE A 97 -0.27 11.02 22.89
N PHE A 98 -0.49 10.09 23.79
CA PHE A 98 -1.71 9.28 23.77
C PHE A 98 -2.45 9.29 25.10
N GLU A 99 -3.78 9.23 24.97
CA GLU A 99 -4.66 8.96 26.08
C GLU A 99 -4.50 7.50 26.56
N HIS A 100 -4.26 7.31 27.85
CA HIS A 100 -4.08 5.98 28.45
C HIS A 100 -5.43 5.27 28.62
N LYS A 101 -5.45 3.95 28.34
CA LYS A 101 -6.62 3.12 28.61
C LYS A 101 -6.88 2.99 30.11
N PRO A 102 -8.14 2.79 30.54
CA PRO A 102 -8.46 2.49 31.92
C PRO A 102 -7.60 1.33 32.45
N GLY A 103 -6.89 1.56 33.57
CA GLY A 103 -6.00 0.57 34.20
C GLY A 103 -4.53 0.64 33.78
N GLN A 104 -4.14 1.50 32.82
CA GLN A 104 -2.75 1.73 32.40
C GLN A 104 -2.09 2.97 33.06
N GLY A 105 -2.74 3.59 34.03
CA GLY A 105 -2.27 4.80 34.72
C GLY A 105 -3.29 5.93 34.69
N GLU A 106 -2.85 7.16 34.97
CA GLU A 106 -3.68 8.35 34.75
C GLU A 106 -3.92 8.56 33.25
N THR A 107 -5.16 8.87 32.89
CA THR A 107 -5.64 8.97 31.50
C THR A 107 -4.81 9.93 30.64
N ASP A 108 -4.27 11.00 31.22
CA ASP A 108 -3.51 12.03 30.53
C ASP A 108 -2.03 12.12 30.98
N ALA A 109 -1.46 11.01 31.46
CA ALA A 109 -0.09 10.96 31.95
C ALA A 109 0.94 11.49 30.93
N GLU A 110 0.84 11.10 29.66
CA GLU A 110 1.75 11.59 28.60
C GLU A 110 1.60 13.10 28.33
N LEU A 111 0.39 13.66 28.50
CA LEU A 111 0.16 15.11 28.40
C LEU A 111 0.86 15.86 29.53
N VAL A 112 0.76 15.34 30.76
CA VAL A 112 1.43 15.91 31.94
C VAL A 112 2.95 15.87 31.75
N GLU A 113 3.49 14.74 31.27
CA GLU A 113 4.92 14.59 31.00
C GLU A 113 5.41 15.58 29.94
N PHE A 114 4.69 15.69 28.82
CA PHE A 114 4.99 16.67 27.77
C PHE A 114 5.01 18.10 28.30
N TYR A 115 3.97 18.51 29.05
CA TYR A 115 3.86 19.86 29.58
C TYR A 115 4.99 20.19 30.57
N ASN A 116 5.29 19.26 31.48
CA ASN A 116 6.38 19.44 32.46
C ASN A 116 7.75 19.51 31.78
N ARG A 117 7.99 18.67 30.76
CA ARG A 117 9.22 18.71 29.96
C ARG A 117 9.35 20.03 29.21
N LEU A 118 8.25 20.54 28.64
CA LEU A 118 8.20 21.85 27.98
C LEU A 118 8.55 22.96 28.98
N ALA A 119 7.86 23.01 30.12
CA ALA A 119 8.08 23.97 31.21
C ALA A 119 9.54 24.00 31.68
N GLY A 120 10.12 22.82 31.94
CA GLY A 120 11.52 22.69 32.34
C GLY A 120 12.51 23.15 31.26
N SER A 121 12.22 22.87 29.99
CA SER A 121 13.11 23.24 28.86
C SER A 121 13.13 24.75 28.59
N VAL A 122 12.00 25.44 28.80
CA VAL A 122 11.93 26.91 28.65
C VAL A 122 12.25 27.67 29.94
N GLY A 123 12.35 26.99 31.07
CA GLY A 123 12.57 27.61 32.39
C GLY A 123 11.36 28.43 32.89
N VAL A 124 10.15 28.09 32.45
CA VAL A 124 8.90 28.76 32.83
C VAL A 124 8.01 27.76 33.55
N VAL A 125 7.52 28.11 34.74
CA VAL A 125 6.73 27.19 35.59
C VAL A 125 5.41 26.79 34.93
N SER A 126 4.77 27.71 34.21
CA SER A 126 3.51 27.46 33.52
C SER A 126 3.58 28.12 32.13
N PRO A 127 4.18 27.45 31.12
CA PRO A 127 4.21 27.99 29.78
C PRO A 127 2.78 28.06 29.21
N ARG A 128 2.44 29.18 28.59
CA ARG A 128 1.18 29.32 27.85
C ARG A 128 1.25 28.48 26.58
N VAL A 129 0.21 27.68 26.35
CA VAL A 129 0.08 26.82 25.17
C VAL A 129 -1.24 27.10 24.44
N THR A 130 -1.28 26.77 23.16
CA THR A 130 -2.50 26.72 22.35
C THR A 130 -2.87 25.29 22.04
N ILE A 131 -4.17 25.00 22.06
CA ILE A 131 -4.76 23.70 21.75
C ILE A 131 -5.70 23.90 20.57
N GLU A 132 -5.51 23.12 19.51
CA GLU A 132 -6.27 23.19 18.26
C GLU A 132 -6.70 21.78 17.81
N PRO A 133 -7.82 21.61 17.08
CA PRO A 133 -8.15 20.34 16.45
C PRO A 133 -7.04 19.90 15.48
N LYS A 134 -6.68 18.61 15.53
CA LYS A 134 -5.75 18.00 14.57
C LYS A 134 -6.54 17.58 13.33
N ILE A 135 -6.42 18.36 12.26
CA ILE A 135 -7.14 18.14 11.01
C ILE A 135 -6.60 16.87 10.34
N ASP A 136 -7.50 15.97 9.93
CA ASP A 136 -7.13 14.77 9.18
C ASP A 136 -7.21 15.03 7.67
N GLY A 137 -6.07 15.33 7.05
CA GLY A 137 -6.00 15.72 5.66
C GLY A 137 -4.61 15.54 5.04
N CYS A 138 -4.24 16.45 4.13
CA CYS A 138 -2.97 16.47 3.45
C CYS A 138 -2.23 17.80 3.71
N ALA A 139 -1.07 17.70 4.36
CA ALA A 139 -0.24 18.84 4.70
C ALA A 139 0.31 19.55 3.46
N VAL A 140 0.12 20.87 3.41
CA VAL A 140 0.55 21.74 2.32
C VAL A 140 1.24 22.99 2.88
N THR A 141 2.16 23.53 2.09
CA THR A 141 2.69 24.88 2.27
C THR A 141 2.23 25.79 1.13
N LEU A 142 1.82 27.01 1.47
CA LEU A 142 1.43 28.07 0.54
C LEU A 142 2.44 29.22 0.67
N LEU A 143 3.26 29.45 -0.34
CA LEU A 143 4.22 30.56 -0.34
C LEU A 143 3.65 31.75 -1.12
N TYR A 144 3.46 32.87 -0.43
CA TYR A 144 3.09 34.15 -1.01
C TYR A 144 4.31 35.06 -1.13
N ARG A 145 4.47 35.71 -2.29
CA ARG A 145 5.47 36.75 -2.55
C ARG A 145 4.77 38.02 -2.98
N SER A 146 5.02 39.10 -2.25
CA SER A 146 4.39 40.42 -2.49
C SER A 146 2.86 40.30 -2.64
N GLY A 147 2.25 39.52 -1.76
CA GLY A 147 0.80 39.27 -1.75
C GLY A 147 0.26 38.35 -2.86
N LYS A 148 1.09 37.70 -3.69
CA LYS A 148 0.63 36.73 -4.71
C LYS A 148 1.09 35.31 -4.38
N LEU A 149 0.22 34.32 -4.57
CA LEU A 149 0.58 32.91 -4.40
C LEU A 149 1.65 32.52 -5.44
N ALA A 150 2.89 32.36 -4.97
CA ALA A 150 4.05 32.02 -5.78
C ALA A 150 4.05 30.52 -6.12
N TYR A 151 3.90 29.67 -5.10
CA TYR A 151 3.67 28.24 -5.28
C TYR A 151 2.95 27.63 -4.08
N ALA A 152 2.42 26.43 -4.27
CA ALA A 152 1.97 25.54 -3.21
C ALA A 152 2.63 24.16 -3.36
N ALA A 153 3.05 23.56 -2.25
CA ALA A 153 3.73 22.27 -2.29
C ALA A 153 3.28 21.32 -1.17
N THR A 154 3.26 20.01 -1.46
CA THR A 154 3.02 18.97 -0.43
C THR A 154 4.18 18.90 0.55
N ARG A 155 4.03 18.17 1.65
CA ARG A 155 5.12 17.95 2.60
C ARG A 155 6.33 17.23 1.97
N GLY A 156 6.09 16.22 1.13
CA GLY A 156 7.11 15.32 0.58
C GLY A 156 7.91 14.63 1.68
N ASP A 157 9.23 14.65 1.58
CA ASP A 157 10.14 14.11 2.60
C ASP A 157 10.41 15.09 3.76
N GLY A 158 9.65 16.19 3.83
CA GLY A 158 9.82 17.28 4.79
C GLY A 158 10.85 18.33 4.38
N ARG A 159 11.73 18.04 3.40
CA ARG A 159 12.66 19.04 2.81
C ARG A 159 12.24 19.44 1.40
N THR A 160 11.67 18.52 0.66
CA THR A 160 11.22 18.69 -0.73
C THR A 160 9.80 18.17 -0.84
N GLY A 161 8.92 18.92 -1.49
CA GLY A 161 7.53 18.56 -1.77
C GLY A 161 7.19 18.54 -3.26
N ASP A 162 6.00 18.02 -3.59
CA ASP A 162 5.42 18.10 -4.93
C ASP A 162 4.79 19.47 -5.15
N ASP A 163 5.13 20.13 -6.26
CA ASP A 163 4.51 21.40 -6.71
C ASP A 163 3.07 21.13 -7.15
N ILE A 164 2.13 21.45 -6.28
CA ILE A 164 0.69 21.28 -6.49
C ILE A 164 0.00 22.62 -6.72
N THR A 165 0.74 23.64 -7.17
CA THR A 165 0.21 25.00 -7.35
C THR A 165 -1.02 25.05 -8.26
N ALA A 166 -1.00 24.28 -9.36
CA ALA A 166 -2.14 24.21 -10.28
C ALA A 166 -3.39 23.63 -9.61
N ASN A 167 -3.22 22.62 -8.77
CA ASN A 167 -4.30 21.93 -8.08
C ASN A 167 -4.86 22.79 -6.95
N VAL A 168 -3.99 23.40 -6.14
CA VAL A 168 -4.38 24.33 -5.07
C VAL A 168 -5.14 25.54 -5.61
N ARG A 169 -4.83 25.99 -6.85
CA ARG A 169 -5.57 27.05 -7.53
C ARG A 169 -7.03 26.73 -7.85
N THR A 170 -7.46 25.48 -7.65
CA THR A 170 -8.87 25.09 -7.82
C THR A 170 -9.66 25.15 -6.51
N ILE A 171 -8.96 25.27 -5.38
CA ILE A 171 -9.55 25.28 -4.03
C ILE A 171 -10.06 26.68 -3.72
N LYS A 172 -11.39 26.84 -3.72
CA LYS A 172 -12.06 28.15 -3.53
C LYS A 172 -11.68 28.87 -2.23
N SER A 173 -11.35 28.11 -1.18
CA SER A 173 -10.99 28.69 0.12
C SER A 173 -9.56 29.26 0.17
N VAL A 174 -8.72 29.00 -0.84
CA VAL A 174 -7.34 29.51 -0.88
C VAL A 174 -7.28 30.81 -1.66
N PRO A 175 -6.87 31.94 -1.04
CA PRO A 175 -6.74 33.20 -1.77
C PRO A 175 -5.52 33.17 -2.69
N PHE A 176 -5.66 33.56 -3.96
CA PHE A 176 -4.52 33.65 -4.89
C PHE A 176 -3.76 34.97 -4.77
N THR A 177 -4.49 36.02 -4.36
CA THR A 177 -3.95 37.35 -4.12
C THR A 177 -4.44 37.80 -2.75
N LEU A 178 -3.50 38.22 -1.91
CA LEU A 178 -3.75 38.76 -0.59
C LEU A 178 -4.06 40.26 -0.69
N PRO A 179 -4.80 40.82 0.28
CA PRO A 179 -5.13 42.24 0.31
C PRO A 179 -3.89 43.14 0.51
N ALA A 180 -4.08 44.45 0.35
CA ALA A 180 -3.02 45.43 0.55
C ALA A 180 -2.44 45.36 1.98
N GLY A 181 -1.12 45.54 2.10
CA GLY A 181 -0.40 45.33 3.37
C GLY A 181 0.05 43.89 3.61
N ALA A 182 -0.04 43.02 2.60
CA ALA A 182 0.56 41.70 2.64
C ALA A 182 2.09 41.78 2.83
N PRO A 183 2.69 40.89 3.65
CA PRO A 183 4.14 40.79 3.80
C PRO A 183 4.86 40.53 2.47
N GLU A 184 6.15 40.88 2.41
CA GLU A 184 6.96 40.61 1.22
C GLU A 184 7.08 39.11 0.95
N LEU A 185 7.27 38.34 2.03
CA LEU A 185 7.30 36.89 2.01
C LEU A 185 6.43 36.33 3.14
N LEU A 186 5.48 35.46 2.80
CA LEU A 186 4.63 34.78 3.77
C LEU A 186 4.44 33.31 3.34
N GLU A 187 5.02 32.39 4.10
CA GLU A 187 4.76 30.96 3.99
C GLU A 187 3.72 30.55 5.03
N VAL A 188 2.58 30.04 4.57
CA VAL A 188 1.51 29.52 5.43
C VAL A 188 1.46 28.01 5.29
N ARG A 189 1.51 27.31 6.42
CA ARG A 189 1.35 25.86 6.51
C ARG A 189 -0.05 25.54 6.98
N GLY A 190 -0.64 24.52 6.38
CA GLY A 190 -1.98 24.11 6.71
C GLY A 190 -2.29 22.73 6.17
N GLU A 191 -3.55 22.35 6.35
CA GLU A 191 -4.07 21.08 5.88
C GLU A 191 -5.11 21.33 4.79
N ILE A 192 -4.97 20.64 3.66
CA ILE A 192 -6.07 20.48 2.72
C ILE A 192 -6.89 19.29 3.21
N TYR A 193 -8.21 19.43 3.21
CA TYR A 193 -9.12 18.36 3.66
C TYR A 193 -10.40 18.36 2.80
N MET A 194 -11.18 17.29 2.93
CA MET A 194 -12.51 17.15 2.37
C MET A 194 -13.53 17.17 3.51
N PRO A 195 -14.55 18.06 3.47
CA PRO A 195 -15.61 18.06 4.47
C PRO A 195 -16.35 16.71 4.50
N SER A 196 -16.81 16.26 5.67
CA SER A 196 -17.36 14.92 5.84
C SER A 196 -18.62 14.70 4.99
N ALA A 197 -19.54 15.66 4.98
CA ALA A 197 -20.77 15.57 4.17
C ALA A 197 -20.47 15.53 2.65
N ASP A 198 -19.46 16.28 2.22
CA ASP A 198 -19.01 16.33 0.83
C ASP A 198 -18.31 15.01 0.42
N PHE A 199 -17.57 14.38 1.34
CA PHE A 199 -16.99 13.06 1.16
C PHE A 199 -18.04 11.96 1.04
N ASP A 200 -19.08 11.99 1.89
CA ASP A 200 -20.18 11.03 1.83
C ASP A 200 -20.91 11.13 0.49
N ALA A 201 -21.18 12.35 0.01
CA ALA A 201 -21.77 12.58 -1.30
C ALA A 201 -20.89 12.06 -2.44
N LEU A 202 -19.57 12.30 -2.38
CA LEU A 202 -18.62 11.81 -3.37
C LEU A 202 -18.58 10.28 -3.42
N ASN A 203 -18.62 9.62 -2.26
CA ASN A 203 -18.66 8.16 -2.21
C ASN A 203 -19.98 7.59 -2.70
N ALA A 204 -21.11 8.25 -2.42
CA ALA A 204 -22.41 7.86 -2.97
C ALA A 204 -22.47 7.98 -4.50
N GLU A 205 -21.89 9.05 -5.07
CA GLU A 205 -21.75 9.21 -6.53
C GLU A 205 -20.88 8.09 -7.13
N ARG A 206 -19.73 7.79 -6.50
CA ARG A 206 -18.84 6.70 -6.93
C ARG A 206 -19.51 5.34 -6.88
N ASP A 207 -20.30 5.07 -5.85
CA ASP A 207 -21.06 3.83 -5.71
C ASP A 207 -22.13 3.73 -6.81
N ALA A 208 -22.86 4.82 -7.09
CA ALA A 208 -23.81 4.89 -8.20
C ALA A 208 -23.14 4.63 -9.58
N ASP A 209 -21.89 5.07 -9.74
CA ASP A 209 -21.06 4.84 -10.92
C ASP A 209 -20.34 3.48 -10.93
N GLY A 210 -20.50 2.65 -9.88
CA GLY A 210 -19.86 1.33 -9.76
C GLY A 210 -18.34 1.37 -9.54
N LEU A 211 -17.82 2.50 -9.08
CA LEU A 211 -16.42 2.71 -8.70
C LEU A 211 -16.21 2.37 -7.22
N SER A 212 -15.00 1.92 -6.86
CA SER A 212 -14.66 1.70 -5.46
C SER A 212 -14.72 3.00 -4.65
N ALA A 213 -15.45 2.98 -3.53
CA ALA A 213 -15.46 4.09 -2.58
C ALA A 213 -14.05 4.39 -2.06
N PHE A 214 -13.79 5.67 -1.76
CA PHE A 214 -12.60 6.05 -1.02
C PHE A 214 -12.73 5.59 0.43
N ALA A 215 -11.61 5.11 0.99
CA ALA A 215 -11.60 4.54 2.34
C ALA A 215 -11.93 5.58 3.42
N ASN A 216 -11.41 6.80 3.29
CA ASN A 216 -11.61 7.89 4.25
C ASN A 216 -11.42 9.28 3.58
N PRO A 217 -11.87 10.37 4.23
CA PRO A 217 -11.71 11.73 3.70
C PRO A 217 -10.25 12.10 3.42
N ARG A 218 -9.32 11.70 4.28
CA ARG A 218 -7.88 11.98 4.14
C ARG A 218 -7.29 11.40 2.84
N ASN A 219 -7.54 10.13 2.56
CA ASN A 219 -7.08 9.41 1.37
C ASN A 219 -7.75 9.97 0.12
N ALA A 220 -9.05 10.29 0.21
CA ALA A 220 -9.74 10.99 -0.86
C ALA A 220 -9.06 12.33 -1.14
N THR A 221 -8.72 13.11 -0.10
CA THR A 221 -8.00 14.39 -0.24
C THR A 221 -6.60 14.21 -0.83
N ALA A 222 -5.78 13.34 -0.25
CA ALA A 222 -4.40 13.10 -0.68
C ALA A 222 -4.34 12.57 -2.13
N GLY A 223 -5.22 11.63 -2.47
CA GLY A 223 -5.33 11.11 -3.84
C GLY A 223 -5.85 12.17 -4.83
N THR A 224 -6.77 13.04 -4.39
CA THR A 224 -7.28 14.13 -5.22
C THR A 224 -6.23 15.17 -5.52
N ILE A 225 -5.54 15.68 -4.49
CA ILE A 225 -4.61 16.80 -4.67
C ILE A 225 -3.38 16.42 -5.49
N LYS A 226 -3.13 15.12 -5.65
CA LYS A 226 -2.05 14.53 -6.47
C LYS A 226 -2.50 14.06 -7.86
N LEU A 227 -3.68 14.47 -8.34
CA LEU A 227 -4.05 14.26 -9.74
C LEU A 227 -3.27 15.21 -10.65
N LEU A 228 -2.75 14.71 -11.76
CA LEU A 228 -2.02 15.52 -12.74
C LEU A 228 -2.94 16.52 -13.47
N ASP A 229 -4.22 16.19 -13.62
CA ASP A 229 -5.21 17.09 -14.21
C ASP A 229 -5.92 17.92 -13.14
N ALA A 230 -5.59 19.22 -13.08
CA ALA A 230 -6.22 20.17 -12.17
C ALA A 230 -7.75 20.31 -12.41
N ALA A 231 -8.25 20.02 -13.62
CA ALA A 231 -9.69 20.06 -13.89
C ALA A 231 -10.45 18.97 -13.12
N GLU A 232 -9.82 17.82 -12.88
CA GLU A 232 -10.40 16.77 -12.03
C GLU A 232 -10.39 17.16 -10.56
N VAL A 233 -9.31 17.82 -10.09
CA VAL A 233 -9.22 18.38 -8.73
C VAL A 233 -10.33 19.39 -8.49
N ALA A 234 -10.60 20.27 -9.46
CA ALA A 234 -11.62 21.31 -9.37
C ALA A 234 -13.05 20.78 -9.20
N ARG A 235 -13.32 19.53 -9.63
CA ARG A 235 -14.63 18.88 -9.46
C ARG A 235 -14.83 18.35 -8.04
N ARG A 236 -13.76 18.19 -7.27
CA ARG A 236 -13.82 17.63 -5.92
C ARG A 236 -13.82 18.74 -4.87
N PRO A 237 -14.64 18.62 -3.81
CA PRO A 237 -14.91 19.70 -2.87
C PRO A 237 -13.80 19.84 -1.80
N LEU A 238 -12.57 20.12 -2.21
CA LEU A 238 -11.47 20.36 -1.28
C LEU A 238 -11.57 21.73 -0.59
N ARG A 239 -11.07 21.81 0.64
CA ARG A 239 -10.92 23.01 1.46
C ARG A 239 -9.55 23.06 2.09
N PHE A 240 -9.17 24.22 2.63
CA PHE A 240 -7.88 24.46 3.27
C PHE A 240 -8.08 25.18 4.60
N LEU A 241 -7.31 24.81 5.62
CA LEU A 241 -7.20 25.52 6.89
C LEU A 241 -5.73 25.66 7.28
N ALA A 242 -5.31 26.89 7.53
CA ALA A 242 -3.97 27.22 8.01
C ALA A 242 -3.82 26.91 9.51
N HIS A 243 -2.69 26.28 9.89
CA HIS A 243 -2.38 25.93 11.28
C HIS A 243 -0.93 26.24 11.68
N GLY A 244 -0.08 26.67 10.74
CA GLY A 244 1.33 26.93 11.00
C GLY A 244 1.93 28.04 10.15
N LEU A 245 3.00 28.63 10.67
CA LEU A 245 3.81 29.65 10.01
C LEU A 245 5.11 29.01 9.51
N GLY A 246 5.49 29.30 8.27
CA GLY A 246 6.80 28.98 7.71
C GLY A 246 7.73 30.19 7.69
N VAL A 247 8.47 30.39 6.60
CA VAL A 247 9.27 31.60 6.39
C VAL A 247 8.39 32.85 6.27
N TYR A 248 8.81 33.93 6.93
CA TYR A 248 8.04 35.15 7.05
C TYR A 248 8.95 36.39 7.07
N GLU A 249 8.65 37.36 6.22
CA GLU A 249 9.33 38.67 6.16
C GLU A 249 8.28 39.79 6.31
N GLY A 250 8.11 40.25 7.54
CA GLY A 250 7.16 41.30 7.90
C GLY A 250 7.28 41.71 9.37
N PRO A 251 6.31 42.49 9.91
CA PRO A 251 6.28 42.87 11.32
C PRO A 251 6.36 41.66 12.26
N ALA A 252 7.18 41.74 13.31
CA ALA A 252 7.43 40.61 14.20
C ALA A 252 6.14 40.02 14.79
N LEU A 253 5.94 38.72 14.61
CA LEU A 253 4.88 37.92 15.22
C LEU A 253 5.46 37.26 16.49
N ARG A 254 4.83 37.51 17.64
CA ARG A 254 5.33 37.06 18.95
C ARG A 254 4.59 35.84 19.46
N CYS A 255 3.30 35.73 19.11
CA CYS A 255 2.42 34.67 19.60
C CYS A 255 1.45 34.18 18.52
N THR A 256 0.69 33.15 18.87
CA THR A 256 -0.31 32.56 17.97
C THR A 256 -1.41 33.56 17.61
N GLN A 257 -1.78 34.46 18.53
CA GLN A 257 -2.78 35.51 18.25
C GLN A 257 -2.32 36.45 17.14
N ASP A 258 -1.06 36.88 17.15
CA ASP A 258 -0.53 37.75 16.09
C ASP A 258 -0.62 37.08 14.71
N PHE A 259 -0.37 35.76 14.67
CA PHE A 259 -0.48 34.95 13.47
C PHE A 259 -1.93 34.79 13.02
N THR A 260 -2.88 34.48 13.92
CA THR A 260 -4.30 34.37 13.56
C THR A 260 -4.85 35.71 13.08
N ASP A 261 -4.45 36.82 13.68
CA ASP A 261 -4.86 38.16 13.24
C ASP A 261 -4.28 38.49 11.86
N LEU A 262 -3.07 38.02 11.56
CA LEU A 262 -2.49 38.12 10.22
C LEU A 262 -3.31 37.31 9.22
N LEU A 263 -3.66 36.05 9.51
CA LEU A 263 -4.47 35.22 8.63
C LEU A 263 -5.85 35.86 8.36
N ASP A 264 -6.51 36.37 9.40
CA ASP A 264 -7.81 37.04 9.31
C ASP A 264 -7.70 38.30 8.43
N ARG A 265 -6.66 39.14 8.63
CA ARG A 265 -6.41 40.31 7.76
C ARG A 265 -6.11 39.92 6.31
N MET A 266 -5.45 38.79 6.09
CA MET A 266 -5.09 38.31 4.74
C MET A 266 -6.23 37.55 4.05
N GLY A 267 -7.32 37.24 4.77
CA GLY A 267 -8.42 36.43 4.25
C GLY A 267 -8.06 34.96 4.04
N ILE A 268 -7.06 34.46 4.78
CA ILE A 268 -6.65 33.06 4.72
C ILE A 268 -7.43 32.27 5.79
N PRO A 269 -8.19 31.22 5.43
CA PRO A 269 -8.91 30.42 6.41
C PRO A 269 -7.94 29.77 7.41
N ARG A 270 -8.25 29.88 8.70
CA ARG A 270 -7.44 29.36 9.80
C ARG A 270 -8.15 28.26 10.56
N ASN A 271 -7.38 27.34 11.12
CA ASN A 271 -7.88 26.29 11.99
C ASN A 271 -8.59 26.90 13.21
N GLN A 272 -9.76 26.35 13.54
CA GLN A 272 -10.59 26.81 14.65
C GLN A 272 -11.32 25.61 15.28
N PRO A 273 -11.54 25.65 16.62
CA PRO A 273 -11.13 26.70 17.56
C PRO A 273 -9.61 26.69 17.87
N VAL A 274 -9.10 27.83 18.35
CA VAL A 274 -7.79 27.93 19.00
C VAL A 274 -8.05 28.24 20.48
N ILE A 275 -7.76 27.30 21.37
CA ILE A 275 -7.99 27.44 22.81
C ILE A 275 -6.66 27.76 23.49
N TYR A 276 -6.62 28.80 24.31
CA TYR A 276 -5.42 29.21 25.03
C TYR A 276 -5.47 28.68 26.46
N ALA A 277 -4.36 28.10 26.92
CA ALA A 277 -4.24 27.60 28.29
C ALA A 277 -2.94 28.09 28.93
N ASP A 278 -3.06 28.69 30.12
CA ASP A 278 -1.93 29.26 30.87
C ASP A 278 -1.38 28.32 31.94
N THR A 279 -2.01 27.16 32.17
CA THR A 279 -1.67 26.18 33.20
C THR A 279 -1.84 24.75 32.69
N MET A 280 -1.27 23.76 33.39
CA MET A 280 -1.45 22.35 33.08
C MET A 280 -2.93 21.95 33.19
N GLU A 281 -3.63 22.39 34.23
CA GLU A 281 -5.05 22.10 34.44
C GLU A 281 -5.92 22.72 33.34
N ALA A 282 -5.62 23.95 32.92
CA ALA A 282 -6.29 24.57 31.78
C ALA A 282 -5.97 23.82 30.46
N THR A 283 -4.75 23.30 30.32
CA THR A 283 -4.35 22.51 29.14
C THR A 283 -5.14 21.19 29.08
N ARG A 284 -5.26 20.49 30.20
CA ARG A 284 -6.10 19.27 30.34
C ARG A 284 -7.57 19.57 29.98
N ALA A 285 -8.12 20.65 30.52
CA ALA A 285 -9.49 21.05 30.21
C ALA A 285 -9.67 21.41 28.73
N ALA A 286 -8.72 22.11 28.12
CA ALA A 286 -8.76 22.49 26.72
C ALA A 286 -8.67 21.29 25.78
N VAL A 287 -7.82 20.29 26.08
CA VAL A 287 -7.76 19.03 25.32
C VAL A 287 -9.09 18.30 25.38
N GLN A 288 -9.72 18.19 26.54
CA GLN A 288 -11.05 17.57 26.65
C GLN A 288 -12.13 18.38 25.90
N GLN A 289 -12.07 19.71 25.96
CA GLN A 289 -12.98 20.57 25.20
C GLN A 289 -12.83 20.36 23.68
N VAL A 290 -11.61 20.19 23.16
CA VAL A 290 -11.41 19.85 21.74
C VAL A 290 -11.97 18.46 21.42
N ASN A 291 -11.86 17.47 22.32
CA ASN A 291 -12.45 16.14 22.12
C ASN A 291 -13.97 16.18 21.93
N GLU A 292 -14.65 17.11 22.62
CA GLU A 292 -16.08 17.33 22.46
C GLU A 292 -16.39 18.08 21.17
N LEU A 293 -15.74 19.23 20.96
CA LEU A 293 -16.02 20.12 19.82
C LEU A 293 -15.73 19.46 18.47
N ARG A 294 -14.73 18.58 18.39
CA ARG A 294 -14.29 17.97 17.13
C ARG A 294 -15.40 17.16 16.43
N ARG A 295 -16.39 16.70 17.18
CA ARG A 295 -17.55 15.94 16.66
C ARG A 295 -18.45 16.77 15.74
N ASP A 296 -18.42 18.10 15.88
CA ASP A 296 -19.33 19.02 15.18
C ASP A 296 -18.62 19.88 14.12
N LEU A 297 -17.31 19.69 13.90
CA LEU A 297 -16.52 20.55 13.00
C LEU A 297 -16.79 20.33 11.50
N GLY A 298 -17.50 19.24 11.14
CA GLY A 298 -17.87 18.93 9.76
C GLY A 298 -16.71 18.44 8.88
N TYR A 299 -15.58 18.09 9.48
CA TYR A 299 -14.43 17.47 8.82
C TYR A 299 -13.73 16.48 9.77
N GLY A 300 -12.93 15.57 9.20
CA GLY A 300 -12.20 14.56 9.97
C GLY A 300 -11.13 15.17 10.88
N THR A 301 -11.05 14.67 12.11
CA THR A 301 -10.02 15.05 13.08
C THR A 301 -9.48 13.83 13.80
N ASP A 302 -8.17 13.74 13.96
CA ASP A 302 -7.52 12.56 14.54
C ASP A 302 -6.82 12.86 15.87
N GLY A 303 -7.14 13.98 16.52
CA GLY A 303 -6.57 14.39 17.81
C GLY A 303 -6.69 15.88 18.11
N ALA A 304 -5.93 16.35 19.09
CA ALA A 304 -5.64 17.77 19.33
C ALA A 304 -4.15 18.05 19.17
N VAL A 305 -3.77 19.26 18.77
CA VAL A 305 -2.37 19.70 18.71
C VAL A 305 -2.14 20.73 19.79
N ILE A 306 -1.18 20.47 20.68
CA ILE A 306 -0.71 21.39 21.71
C ILE A 306 0.56 22.07 21.20
N LYS A 307 0.63 23.40 21.26
CA LYS A 307 1.79 24.19 20.80
C LYS A 307 2.15 25.24 21.85
N LEU A 308 3.44 25.45 22.11
CA LEU A 308 3.90 26.60 22.92
C LEU A 308 3.48 27.92 22.24
N ASP A 309 2.81 28.83 22.93
CA ASP A 309 2.26 30.05 22.29
C ASP A 309 3.35 31.05 21.86
N ASP A 310 4.42 31.18 22.65
CA ASP A 310 5.51 32.15 22.41
C ASP A 310 6.45 31.68 21.28
N PHE A 311 6.52 32.45 20.18
CA PHE A 311 7.31 32.10 19.00
C PHE A 311 8.83 32.28 19.21
N GLY A 312 9.23 33.19 20.10
CA GLY A 312 10.63 33.39 20.45
C GLY A 312 11.21 32.18 21.18
N LEU A 313 10.44 31.62 22.11
CA LEU A 313 10.83 30.41 22.84
C LEU A 313 10.90 29.16 21.96
N ARG A 314 10.02 29.04 20.93
CA ARG A 314 10.06 27.91 19.97
C ARG A 314 11.44 27.76 19.30
N GLY A 315 12.06 28.88 18.93
CA GLY A 315 13.39 28.88 18.30
C GLY A 315 14.49 28.31 19.20
N SER A 316 14.41 28.56 20.52
CA SER A 316 15.38 28.07 21.50
C SER A 316 15.27 26.57 21.77
N LEU A 317 14.07 26.02 21.68
CA LEU A 317 13.80 24.59 21.88
C LEU A 317 14.24 23.75 20.67
N GLY A 318 14.18 24.33 19.46
CA GLY A 318 14.53 23.64 18.23
C GLY A 318 13.65 22.41 17.95
N SER A 319 14.22 21.46 17.23
CA SER A 319 13.54 20.24 16.77
C SER A 319 14.43 19.01 16.90
N THR A 320 13.82 17.84 16.94
CA THR A 320 14.50 16.57 16.66
C THR A 320 14.68 16.40 15.13
N ALA A 321 15.20 15.25 14.69
CA ALA A 321 15.29 14.95 13.26
C ALA A 321 13.91 14.94 12.56
N ARG A 322 12.82 14.66 13.31
CA ARG A 322 11.48 14.44 12.78
C ARG A 322 10.45 15.50 13.21
N ALA A 323 10.51 16.01 14.44
CA ALA A 323 9.44 16.80 15.05
C ALA A 323 9.94 17.98 15.91
N PRO A 324 9.17 19.07 16.03
CA PRO A 324 9.49 20.18 16.91
C PRO A 324 9.31 19.81 18.39
N ARG A 325 10.24 20.22 19.26
CA ARG A 325 10.14 19.96 20.71
C ARG A 325 9.05 20.79 21.42
N TRP A 326 8.52 21.79 20.74
CA TRP A 326 7.56 22.77 21.27
C TRP A 326 6.10 22.45 20.92
N ALA A 327 5.83 21.32 20.26
CA ALA A 327 4.47 20.87 19.95
C ALA A 327 4.33 19.35 20.09
N ALA A 328 3.11 18.91 20.39
CA ALA A 328 2.73 17.49 20.45
C ALA A 328 1.30 17.30 19.93
N ALA A 329 1.02 16.13 19.37
CA ALA A 329 -0.28 15.71 18.89
C ALA A 329 -0.90 14.76 19.92
N PHE A 330 -1.91 15.20 20.65
CA PHE A 330 -2.66 14.38 21.59
C PHE A 330 -3.72 13.54 20.88
N LYS A 331 -3.54 12.22 20.91
CA LYS A 331 -4.39 11.20 20.31
C LYS A 331 -5.36 10.64 21.34
N TYR A 332 -6.64 10.82 21.09
CA TYR A 332 -7.71 10.28 21.95
C TYR A 332 -7.86 8.77 21.78
N LEU A 333 -8.45 8.11 22.77
CA LEU A 333 -8.92 6.75 22.59
C LEU A 333 -10.01 6.70 21.50
N PRO A 334 -10.04 5.66 20.66
CA PRO A 334 -11.11 5.47 19.69
C PRO A 334 -12.47 5.48 20.38
N GLU A 335 -13.47 6.13 19.76
CA GLU A 335 -14.84 6.07 20.28
C GLU A 335 -15.30 4.61 20.28
N GLN A 336 -15.79 4.16 21.43
CA GLN A 336 -16.34 2.82 21.59
C GLN A 336 -17.84 2.93 21.90
N LYS A 337 -18.66 2.17 21.18
CA LYS A 337 -20.10 2.05 21.49
C LYS A 337 -20.56 0.62 21.52
N GLU A 338 -21.46 0.36 22.44
CA GLU A 338 -22.16 -0.91 22.52
C GLU A 338 -23.26 -0.97 21.45
N THR A 339 -23.38 -2.10 20.79
CA THR A 339 -24.54 -2.42 19.96
C THR A 339 -24.88 -3.91 20.06
N VAL A 340 -26.02 -4.32 19.52
CA VAL A 340 -26.46 -5.71 19.53
C VAL A 340 -26.10 -6.37 18.21
N LEU A 341 -25.46 -7.54 18.27
CA LEU A 341 -25.24 -8.39 17.11
C LEU A 341 -26.55 -9.10 16.74
N ARG A 342 -27.20 -8.66 15.67
CA ARG A 342 -28.49 -9.21 15.19
C ARG A 342 -28.32 -10.52 14.44
N GLY A 343 -27.22 -10.67 13.72
CA GLY A 343 -26.93 -11.86 12.93
C GLY A 343 -25.52 -11.85 12.39
N ILE A 344 -25.16 -12.94 11.73
CA ILE A 344 -23.91 -13.05 10.98
C ILE A 344 -24.27 -13.50 9.57
N SER A 345 -23.96 -12.68 8.57
CA SER A 345 -24.09 -13.07 7.17
C SER A 345 -22.74 -13.60 6.66
N ILE A 346 -22.77 -14.55 5.72
CA ILE A 346 -21.56 -15.14 5.15
C ILE A 346 -21.42 -14.65 3.70
N GLN A 347 -20.33 -13.92 3.44
CA GLN A 347 -19.97 -13.49 2.09
C GLN A 347 -18.97 -14.47 1.48
N VAL A 348 -19.16 -14.82 0.20
CA VAL A 348 -18.24 -15.69 -0.55
C VAL A 348 -17.34 -14.81 -1.42
N GLY A 349 -16.07 -14.70 -1.03
CA GLY A 349 -15.07 -13.91 -1.74
C GLY A 349 -14.57 -14.54 -3.04
N ARG A 350 -13.74 -13.79 -3.78
CA ARG A 350 -13.22 -14.16 -5.12
C ARG A 350 -12.54 -15.52 -5.19
N THR A 351 -11.78 -15.88 -4.16
CA THR A 351 -11.03 -17.15 -4.06
C THR A 351 -11.82 -18.23 -3.32
N GLY A 352 -13.14 -18.03 -3.20
CA GLY A 352 -14.04 -18.91 -2.48
C GLY A 352 -14.03 -18.76 -0.98
N VAL A 353 -13.23 -17.86 -0.38
CA VAL A 353 -13.22 -17.62 1.08
C VAL A 353 -14.61 -17.24 1.57
N LEU A 354 -15.11 -17.92 2.60
CA LEU A 354 -16.31 -17.55 3.32
C LEU A 354 -15.93 -16.57 4.44
N THR A 355 -16.29 -15.31 4.28
CA THR A 355 -16.03 -14.25 5.26
C THR A 355 -17.29 -13.98 6.09
N PRO A 356 -17.26 -14.18 7.42
CA PRO A 356 -18.37 -13.80 8.28
C PRO A 356 -18.42 -12.28 8.48
N VAL A 357 -19.62 -11.72 8.35
CA VAL A 357 -19.92 -10.29 8.53
C VAL A 357 -20.99 -10.16 9.59
N ALA A 358 -20.69 -9.42 10.65
CA ALA A 358 -21.64 -9.05 11.68
C ALA A 358 -22.71 -8.12 11.10
N GLU A 359 -23.97 -8.49 11.28
CA GLU A 359 -25.14 -7.63 11.07
C GLU A 359 -25.54 -7.05 12.43
N LEU A 360 -25.39 -5.74 12.59
CA LEU A 360 -25.50 -5.04 13.86
C LEU A 360 -26.78 -4.22 13.91
N GLU A 361 -27.32 -4.04 15.12
CA GLU A 361 -28.26 -2.95 15.35
C GLU A 361 -27.56 -1.62 14.99
N PRO A 362 -28.16 -0.76 14.15
CA PRO A 362 -27.51 0.46 13.70
C PRO A 362 -27.05 1.32 14.88
N VAL A 363 -25.76 1.62 14.94
CA VAL A 363 -25.15 2.43 16.00
C VAL A 363 -24.36 3.59 15.41
N GLN A 364 -24.51 4.78 15.97
CA GLN A 364 -23.71 5.93 15.56
C GLN A 364 -22.32 5.84 16.16
N LEU A 365 -21.28 5.71 15.35
CA LEU A 365 -19.88 5.57 15.80
C LEU A 365 -18.99 6.49 14.95
N SER A 366 -18.30 7.42 15.61
CA SER A 366 -17.45 8.44 14.98
C SER A 366 -18.17 9.19 13.85
N GLY A 367 -19.39 9.67 14.13
CA GLY A 367 -20.20 10.46 13.20
C GLY A 367 -20.90 9.69 12.07
N THR A 368 -20.65 8.39 11.93
CA THR A 368 -21.28 7.55 10.88
C THR A 368 -22.09 6.41 11.47
N THR A 369 -23.16 6.00 10.79
CA THR A 369 -23.99 4.88 11.23
C THR A 369 -23.33 3.56 10.80
N VAL A 370 -22.96 2.74 11.78
CA VAL A 370 -22.40 1.41 11.56
C VAL A 370 -23.51 0.39 11.76
N SER A 371 -23.82 -0.36 10.70
CA SER A 371 -24.77 -1.48 10.73
C SER A 371 -24.11 -2.82 10.41
N ARG A 372 -22.87 -2.81 9.91
CA ARG A 372 -22.13 -4.01 9.52
C ARG A 372 -20.65 -3.90 9.89
N ALA A 373 -20.04 -5.02 10.25
CA ALA A 373 -18.60 -5.12 10.50
C ALA A 373 -18.06 -6.50 10.14
N THR A 374 -16.82 -6.58 9.68
CA THR A 374 -16.18 -7.88 9.42
C THR A 374 -15.88 -8.62 10.72
N LEU A 375 -16.06 -9.94 10.72
CA LEU A 375 -15.61 -10.83 11.79
C LEU A 375 -14.35 -11.62 11.40
N HIS A 376 -13.76 -11.31 10.25
CA HIS A 376 -12.57 -11.93 9.67
C HIS A 376 -12.71 -13.42 9.31
N ASN A 377 -12.82 -14.31 10.30
CA ASN A 377 -12.87 -15.77 10.13
C ASN A 377 -13.46 -16.47 11.37
N GLN A 378 -13.59 -17.80 11.30
CA GLN A 378 -14.12 -18.61 12.41
C GLN A 378 -13.26 -18.53 13.67
N ASP A 379 -11.94 -18.48 13.54
CA ASP A 379 -11.02 -18.44 14.69
C ASP A 379 -11.17 -17.14 15.47
N GLU A 380 -11.37 -16.02 14.79
CA GLU A 380 -11.59 -14.72 15.44
C GLU A 380 -12.93 -14.67 16.18
N ILE A 381 -13.99 -15.27 15.61
CA ILE A 381 -15.28 -15.47 16.28
C ILE A 381 -15.09 -16.30 17.55
N ALA A 382 -14.34 -17.40 17.47
CA ALA A 382 -14.09 -18.27 18.62
C ALA A 382 -13.22 -17.59 19.69
N ARG A 383 -12.16 -16.88 19.28
CA ARG A 383 -11.24 -16.14 20.17
C ARG A 383 -11.97 -15.09 21.00
N LYS A 384 -12.93 -14.39 20.39
CA LYS A 384 -13.76 -13.35 21.05
C LYS A 384 -15.06 -13.92 21.65
N ASP A 385 -15.32 -15.22 21.51
CA ASP A 385 -16.57 -15.91 21.88
C ASP A 385 -17.82 -15.15 21.42
N ILE A 386 -17.86 -14.76 20.14
CA ILE A 386 -18.95 -13.96 19.57
C ILE A 386 -20.16 -14.85 19.28
N ARG A 387 -21.34 -14.45 19.76
CA ARG A 387 -22.61 -15.17 19.59
C ARG A 387 -23.71 -14.24 19.09
N ILE A 388 -24.60 -14.75 18.24
CA ILE A 388 -25.76 -13.98 17.79
C ILE A 388 -26.61 -13.59 19.02
N GLY A 389 -27.02 -12.33 19.07
CA GLY A 389 -27.73 -11.73 20.21
C GLY A 389 -26.82 -11.06 21.24
N ASP A 390 -25.49 -11.27 21.18
CA ASP A 390 -24.56 -10.62 22.10
C ASP A 390 -24.62 -9.09 21.97
N THR A 391 -24.45 -8.42 23.11
CA THR A 391 -24.06 -7.01 23.11
C THR A 391 -22.55 -6.95 22.87
N VAL A 392 -22.13 -6.30 21.79
CA VAL A 392 -20.73 -6.17 21.37
C VAL A 392 -20.27 -4.73 21.52
N LEU A 393 -19.02 -4.56 21.94
CA LEU A 393 -18.37 -3.26 21.93
C LEU A 393 -17.73 -3.03 20.57
N MET A 394 -18.20 -2.00 19.88
CA MET A 394 -17.73 -1.58 18.57
C MET A 394 -16.75 -0.43 18.71
N GLU A 395 -15.70 -0.45 17.89
CA GLU A 395 -14.82 0.71 17.69
C GLU A 395 -14.54 0.90 16.20
N LYS A 396 -14.02 2.07 15.85
CA LYS A 396 -13.51 2.34 14.51
C LYS A 396 -12.01 2.56 14.57
N SER A 397 -11.26 1.70 13.89
CA SER A 397 -9.82 1.89 13.73
C SER A 397 -9.58 3.15 12.89
N GLY A 398 -8.88 4.13 13.47
CA GLY A 398 -8.66 5.46 12.87
C GLY A 398 -9.96 6.22 12.55
N GLU A 399 -11.05 5.98 13.29
CA GLU A 399 -12.40 6.54 13.03
C GLU A 399 -13.06 6.05 11.72
N ILE A 400 -12.48 5.04 11.05
CA ILE A 400 -12.88 4.60 9.71
C ILE A 400 -13.49 3.19 9.71
N ILE A 401 -12.68 2.16 9.97
CA ILE A 401 -13.09 0.75 9.77
C ILE A 401 -13.76 0.22 11.04
N PRO A 402 -15.06 -0.13 11.01
CA PRO A 402 -15.73 -0.66 12.19
C PRO A 402 -15.26 -2.08 12.50
N ALA A 403 -14.96 -2.33 13.77
CA ALA A 403 -14.52 -3.62 14.27
C ALA A 403 -15.22 -3.96 15.59
N VAL A 404 -15.50 -5.25 15.78
CA VAL A 404 -15.94 -5.78 17.08
C VAL A 404 -14.70 -5.93 17.96
N VAL A 405 -14.63 -5.16 19.05
CA VAL A 405 -13.51 -5.20 20.01
C VAL A 405 -13.61 -6.44 20.87
N HIS A 406 -14.73 -6.58 21.58
CA HIS A 406 -15.04 -7.73 22.42
C HIS A 406 -16.54 -7.82 22.70
N VAL A 407 -16.95 -8.95 23.27
CA VAL A 407 -18.32 -9.19 23.72
C VAL A 407 -18.51 -8.75 25.17
N ILE A 408 -19.62 -8.09 25.46
CA ILE A 408 -20.02 -7.73 26.82
C ILE A 408 -20.76 -8.93 27.43
N THR A 409 -19.99 -9.88 27.94
CA THR A 409 -20.49 -11.17 28.45
C THR A 409 -21.52 -11.04 29.57
N ALA A 410 -21.46 -9.97 30.38
CA ALA A 410 -22.43 -9.69 31.44
C ALA A 410 -23.85 -9.42 30.91
N ARG A 411 -23.99 -9.03 29.64
CA ARG A 411 -25.27 -8.74 28.97
C ARG A 411 -25.67 -9.83 27.97
N ARG A 412 -24.99 -10.97 28.00
CA ARG A 412 -25.24 -12.08 27.08
C ARG A 412 -26.65 -12.67 27.32
N PRO A 413 -27.47 -12.80 26.27
CA PRO A 413 -28.73 -13.54 26.36
C PRO A 413 -28.50 -15.00 26.78
N ALA A 414 -29.39 -15.55 27.60
CA ALA A 414 -29.26 -16.92 28.12
C ALA A 414 -29.34 -18.00 27.02
N ASP A 415 -29.96 -17.69 25.90
CA ASP A 415 -30.13 -18.52 24.72
C ASP A 415 -29.02 -18.32 23.66
N ALA A 416 -28.03 -17.47 23.92
CA ALA A 416 -26.93 -17.21 22.98
C ALA A 416 -26.00 -18.44 22.86
N VAL A 417 -26.03 -19.07 21.68
CA VAL A 417 -25.22 -20.25 21.36
C VAL A 417 -23.91 -19.88 20.66
N PRO A 418 -22.81 -20.63 20.88
CA PRO A 418 -21.58 -20.48 20.12
C PRO A 418 -21.83 -20.54 18.60
N TYR A 419 -21.22 -19.64 17.84
CA TYR A 419 -21.39 -19.59 16.40
C TYR A 419 -20.35 -20.45 15.67
N SER A 420 -20.84 -21.35 14.82
CA SER A 420 -20.05 -22.16 13.89
C SER A 420 -20.45 -21.78 12.48
N LEU A 421 -19.51 -21.19 11.72
CA LEU A 421 -19.69 -20.83 10.33
C LEU A 421 -20.07 -22.06 9.50
N TYR A 422 -19.41 -23.20 9.76
CA TYR A 422 -19.70 -24.46 9.08
C TYR A 422 -21.15 -24.89 9.27
N ASP A 423 -21.63 -24.90 10.51
CA ASP A 423 -23.00 -25.32 10.82
C ASP A 423 -24.03 -24.30 10.32
N ALA A 424 -23.72 -23.01 10.40
CA ALA A 424 -24.59 -21.92 9.94
C ALA A 424 -24.90 -22.00 8.44
N VAL A 425 -23.96 -22.53 7.64
CA VAL A 425 -24.15 -22.76 6.20
C VAL A 425 -24.41 -24.23 5.86
N GLY A 426 -24.59 -25.10 6.86
CA GLY A 426 -24.86 -26.54 6.66
C GLY A 426 -23.75 -27.28 5.91
N GLY A 427 -22.49 -26.86 6.07
CA GLY A 427 -21.34 -27.44 5.37
C GLY A 427 -21.32 -27.17 3.85
N VAL A 428 -22.16 -26.26 3.36
CA VAL A 428 -22.24 -25.91 1.94
C VAL A 428 -22.07 -24.41 1.70
N CYS A 429 -21.65 -24.05 0.50
CA CYS A 429 -21.46 -22.67 0.09
C CYS A 429 -22.83 -21.96 -0.05
N PRO A 430 -23.07 -20.83 0.62
CA PRO A 430 -24.36 -20.15 0.55
C PRO A 430 -24.67 -19.57 -0.84
N SER A 431 -23.67 -19.45 -1.72
CA SER A 431 -23.88 -18.99 -3.10
C SER A 431 -24.20 -20.11 -4.09
N CYS A 432 -23.61 -21.29 -3.95
CA CYS A 432 -23.70 -22.34 -4.97
C CYS A 432 -24.13 -23.72 -4.46
N GLY A 433 -24.33 -23.88 -3.15
CA GLY A 433 -24.73 -25.15 -2.51
C GLY A 433 -23.65 -26.24 -2.52
N ALA A 434 -22.46 -25.98 -3.05
CA ALA A 434 -21.38 -26.96 -3.09
C ALA A 434 -20.67 -27.09 -1.74
N PRO A 435 -20.04 -28.24 -1.43
CA PRO A 435 -19.32 -28.43 -0.16
C PRO A 435 -18.22 -27.37 0.07
N ILE A 436 -18.10 -26.93 1.32
CA ILE A 436 -16.98 -26.09 1.76
C ILE A 436 -15.88 -26.95 2.39
N ALA A 437 -14.65 -26.46 2.31
CA ALA A 437 -13.49 -27.11 2.92
C ALA A 437 -12.54 -26.06 3.51
N GLN A 438 -11.78 -26.48 4.52
CA GLN A 438 -10.67 -25.73 5.09
C GLN A 438 -9.38 -26.44 4.68
N GLU A 439 -8.49 -25.75 3.96
CA GLU A 439 -7.20 -26.33 3.54
C GLU A 439 -6.26 -26.49 4.74
N GLU A 440 -5.43 -27.53 4.73
CA GLU A 440 -4.45 -27.78 5.79
C GLU A 440 -3.50 -26.57 5.93
N GLY A 441 -3.41 -26.01 7.14
CA GLY A 441 -2.65 -24.79 7.43
C GLY A 441 -3.34 -23.46 7.12
N GLN A 442 -4.61 -23.45 6.67
CA GLN A 442 -5.39 -22.23 6.49
C GLN A 442 -6.56 -22.14 7.50
N VAL A 443 -6.84 -20.94 8.00
CA VAL A 443 -7.90 -20.66 8.98
C VAL A 443 -9.28 -20.43 8.37
N ALA A 444 -9.35 -20.21 7.05
CA ALA A 444 -10.57 -19.79 6.38
C ALA A 444 -11.29 -20.94 5.69
N TRP A 445 -12.61 -21.03 5.88
CA TRP A 445 -13.48 -21.90 5.09
C TRP A 445 -13.58 -21.40 3.65
N ARG A 446 -13.57 -22.33 2.68
CA ARG A 446 -13.62 -22.01 1.26
C ARG A 446 -14.64 -22.84 0.50
N CYS A 447 -15.34 -22.21 -0.42
CA CYS A 447 -16.13 -22.87 -1.46
C CYS A 447 -15.20 -23.57 -2.46
N THR A 448 -15.32 -24.88 -2.56
CA THR A 448 -14.50 -25.72 -3.46
C THR A 448 -14.99 -25.71 -4.91
N ASN A 449 -16.23 -25.27 -5.15
CA ASN A 449 -16.80 -25.23 -6.49
C ASN A 449 -16.25 -24.05 -7.30
N PHE A 450 -15.48 -24.37 -8.35
CA PHE A 450 -14.91 -23.38 -9.25
C PHE A 450 -15.97 -22.66 -10.09
N THR A 451 -17.17 -23.22 -10.33
CA THR A 451 -18.27 -22.56 -11.05
C THR A 451 -19.22 -21.77 -10.14
N CYS A 452 -18.85 -21.56 -8.88
CA CYS A 452 -19.66 -20.81 -7.92
C CYS A 452 -20.08 -19.42 -8.48
N PRO A 453 -21.38 -19.06 -8.50
CA PRO A 453 -21.85 -17.78 -9.03
C PRO A 453 -21.20 -16.56 -8.35
N ALA A 454 -21.07 -16.54 -7.02
CA ALA A 454 -20.41 -15.45 -6.32
C ALA A 454 -18.93 -15.30 -6.72
N GLN A 455 -18.25 -16.43 -6.94
CA GLN A 455 -16.89 -16.39 -7.48
C GLN A 455 -16.88 -15.97 -8.95
N ALA A 456 -17.85 -16.39 -9.76
CA ALA A 456 -17.97 -16.04 -11.16
C ALA A 456 -18.14 -14.53 -11.34
N ALA A 457 -19.04 -13.89 -10.60
CA ALA A 457 -19.26 -12.45 -10.67
C ALA A 457 -17.97 -11.69 -10.32
N MET A 458 -17.34 -12.04 -9.20
CA MET A 458 -16.12 -11.38 -8.75
C MET A 458 -14.91 -11.64 -9.67
N ARG A 459 -14.78 -12.85 -10.23
CA ARG A 459 -13.75 -13.16 -11.24
C ARG A 459 -13.99 -12.36 -12.51
N THR A 460 -15.23 -12.22 -12.95
CA THR A 460 -15.59 -11.40 -14.11
C THR A 460 -15.25 -9.93 -13.86
N THR A 461 -15.57 -9.39 -12.68
CA THR A 461 -15.16 -8.02 -12.32
C THR A 461 -13.64 -7.85 -12.36
N TYR A 462 -12.89 -8.83 -11.83
CA TYR A 462 -11.43 -8.79 -11.83
C TYR A 462 -10.85 -8.92 -13.25
N PHE A 463 -11.42 -9.78 -14.08
CA PHE A 463 -11.08 -9.98 -15.49
C PHE A 463 -11.18 -8.67 -16.30
N CYS A 464 -12.18 -7.85 -15.98
CA CYS A 464 -12.45 -6.57 -16.65
C CYS A 464 -11.59 -5.39 -16.15
N ARG A 465 -10.80 -5.54 -15.07
CA ARG A 465 -10.00 -4.44 -14.50
C ARG A 465 -8.98 -3.88 -15.48
N ARG A 466 -8.61 -2.60 -15.25
CA ARG A 466 -7.63 -1.86 -16.04
C ARG A 466 -6.27 -2.56 -16.12
N GLU A 467 -5.82 -3.22 -15.06
CA GLU A 467 -4.55 -3.95 -15.01
C GLU A 467 -4.63 -5.34 -15.67
N ALA A 468 -5.84 -5.89 -15.82
CA ALA A 468 -6.14 -7.15 -16.49
C ALA A 468 -6.42 -6.89 -17.98
N LEU A 469 -7.65 -7.10 -18.46
CA LEU A 469 -8.01 -6.94 -19.87
C LEU A 469 -8.65 -5.59 -20.22
N ASP A 470 -8.83 -4.68 -19.24
CA ASP A 470 -9.28 -3.30 -19.46
C ASP A 470 -10.62 -3.21 -20.21
N ILE A 471 -11.63 -3.93 -19.71
CA ILE A 471 -12.96 -3.98 -20.32
C ILE A 471 -13.84 -2.92 -19.67
N GLU A 472 -13.84 -1.73 -20.26
CA GLU A 472 -14.63 -0.59 -19.78
C GLU A 472 -16.14 -0.91 -19.69
N ASN A 473 -16.81 -0.28 -18.72
CA ASN A 473 -18.25 -0.40 -18.47
C ASN A 473 -18.73 -1.77 -17.94
N LEU A 474 -17.85 -2.75 -17.71
CA LEU A 474 -18.19 -4.01 -17.03
C LEU A 474 -17.68 -4.02 -15.57
N GLY A 475 -18.37 -3.29 -14.70
CA GLY A 475 -18.10 -3.25 -13.25
C GLY A 475 -18.74 -4.40 -12.45
N GLY A 476 -18.64 -4.33 -11.12
CA GLY A 476 -19.17 -5.33 -10.18
C GLY A 476 -20.65 -5.64 -10.39
N THR A 477 -21.50 -4.60 -10.39
CA THR A 477 -22.96 -4.73 -10.57
C THR A 477 -23.32 -5.40 -11.90
N VAL A 478 -22.58 -5.10 -12.98
CA VAL A 478 -22.84 -5.69 -14.29
C VAL A 478 -22.46 -7.17 -14.31
N ALA A 479 -21.30 -7.51 -13.73
CA ALA A 479 -20.87 -8.89 -13.59
C ALA A 479 -21.84 -9.73 -12.75
N GLU A 480 -22.32 -9.19 -11.64
CA GLU A 480 -23.34 -9.83 -10.79
C GLU A 480 -24.64 -10.03 -11.56
N ALA A 481 -25.13 -9.02 -12.27
CA ALA A 481 -26.36 -9.12 -13.06
C ALA A 481 -26.24 -10.19 -14.18
N LEU A 482 -25.10 -10.24 -14.87
CA LEU A 482 -24.84 -11.24 -15.91
C LEU A 482 -24.85 -12.67 -15.35
N VAL A 483 -24.23 -12.88 -14.19
CA VAL A 483 -24.18 -14.20 -13.54
C VAL A 483 -25.54 -14.59 -12.96
N ASN A 484 -26.19 -13.68 -12.23
CA ASN A 484 -27.49 -13.94 -11.58
C ASN A 484 -28.60 -14.23 -12.59
N ARG A 485 -28.54 -13.61 -13.77
CA ARG A 485 -29.47 -13.87 -14.88
C ARG A 485 -29.06 -15.07 -15.75
N GLY A 486 -28.01 -15.80 -15.37
CA GLY A 486 -27.53 -16.99 -16.07
C GLY A 486 -26.96 -16.73 -17.46
N MET A 487 -26.58 -15.48 -17.76
CA MET A 487 -26.01 -15.12 -19.07
C MET A 487 -24.55 -15.53 -19.20
N ILE A 488 -23.82 -15.57 -18.08
CA ILE A 488 -22.44 -16.07 -18.01
C ILE A 488 -22.27 -16.95 -16.77
N SER A 489 -21.42 -17.97 -16.87
CA SER A 489 -20.92 -18.80 -15.76
C SER A 489 -19.42 -18.61 -15.54
N THR A 490 -18.70 -18.18 -16.57
CA THR A 490 -17.27 -17.87 -16.53
C THR A 490 -16.99 -16.52 -17.18
N PRO A 491 -15.87 -15.85 -16.85
CA PRO A 491 -15.50 -14.60 -17.53
C PRO A 491 -15.32 -14.74 -19.04
N LEU A 492 -14.97 -15.94 -19.54
CA LEU A 492 -14.78 -16.19 -20.96
C LEU A 492 -16.10 -16.20 -21.75
N ASP A 493 -17.23 -16.44 -21.09
CA ASP A 493 -18.54 -16.41 -21.75
C ASP A 493 -18.89 -14.99 -22.23
N LEU A 494 -18.23 -13.96 -21.70
CA LEU A 494 -18.35 -12.58 -22.19
C LEU A 494 -18.06 -12.46 -23.69
N PHE A 495 -17.16 -13.29 -24.24
CA PHE A 495 -16.82 -13.28 -25.67
C PHE A 495 -17.93 -13.83 -26.57
N THR A 496 -18.97 -14.43 -26.00
CA THR A 496 -20.11 -15.01 -26.72
C THR A 496 -21.34 -14.10 -26.75
N LEU A 497 -21.35 -13.04 -25.93
CA LEU A 497 -22.49 -12.13 -25.80
C LEU A 497 -22.63 -11.22 -27.04
N THR A 498 -23.88 -10.94 -27.43
CA THR A 498 -24.19 -9.97 -28.48
C THR A 498 -24.56 -8.60 -27.91
N VAL A 499 -24.56 -7.56 -28.76
CA VAL A 499 -24.94 -6.19 -28.36
C VAL A 499 -26.36 -6.16 -27.83
N GLU A 500 -27.26 -6.92 -28.45
CA GLU A 500 -28.68 -7.00 -28.08
C GLU A 500 -28.84 -7.66 -26.71
N GLN A 501 -28.12 -8.76 -26.46
CA GLN A 501 -28.16 -9.45 -25.17
C GLN A 501 -27.62 -8.57 -24.05
N LEU A 502 -26.42 -8.02 -24.22
CA LEU A 502 -25.77 -7.22 -23.20
C LEU A 502 -26.46 -5.86 -23.02
N GLY A 503 -26.98 -5.25 -24.09
CA GLY A 503 -27.69 -3.97 -24.03
C GLY A 503 -29.06 -4.08 -23.33
N ALA A 504 -29.73 -5.23 -23.47
CA ALA A 504 -31.00 -5.53 -22.80
C ALA A 504 -30.85 -5.95 -21.33
N LEU A 505 -29.61 -6.13 -20.84
CA LEU A 505 -29.35 -6.52 -19.45
C LEU A 505 -29.98 -5.52 -18.47
N ASN A 506 -30.88 -6.02 -17.63
CA ASN A 506 -31.50 -5.24 -16.57
C ASN A 506 -30.64 -5.31 -15.28
N LEU A 507 -30.12 -4.15 -14.88
CA LEU A 507 -29.32 -3.87 -13.69
C LEU A 507 -30.14 -3.35 -12.51
N GLY A 508 -31.45 -3.22 -12.67
CA GLY A 508 -32.41 -2.87 -11.63
C GLY A 508 -33.25 -4.08 -11.21
N THR A 509 -34.34 -3.83 -10.49
CA THR A 509 -35.34 -4.85 -10.19
C THR A 509 -36.27 -5.07 -11.39
N ASP A 510 -37.13 -6.08 -11.33
CA ASP A 510 -38.13 -6.28 -12.37
C ASP A 510 -39.22 -5.19 -12.32
N ASP A 511 -39.44 -4.58 -11.15
CA ASP A 511 -40.37 -3.47 -10.94
C ASP A 511 -39.78 -2.11 -11.37
N GLU A 512 -38.47 -1.92 -11.25
CA GLU A 512 -37.74 -0.70 -11.66
C GLU A 512 -36.56 -1.06 -12.59
N PRO A 513 -36.84 -1.36 -13.87
CA PRO A 513 -35.82 -1.85 -14.79
C PRO A 513 -34.83 -0.75 -15.19
N ARG A 514 -33.53 -1.02 -15.01
CA ARG A 514 -32.42 -0.17 -15.46
C ARG A 514 -31.59 -0.92 -16.49
N ARG A 515 -31.71 -0.55 -17.77
CA ARG A 515 -30.98 -1.25 -18.85
C ARG A 515 -29.52 -0.80 -18.94
N PHE A 516 -28.63 -1.74 -19.24
CA PHE A 516 -27.21 -1.43 -19.49
C PHE A 516 -27.02 -0.54 -20.73
N GLY A 517 -27.83 -0.75 -21.76
CA GLY A 517 -27.91 0.09 -22.95
C GLY A 517 -26.96 -0.34 -24.08
N GLU A 518 -27.45 -0.25 -25.32
CA GLU A 518 -26.74 -0.71 -26.53
C GLU A 518 -25.37 -0.03 -26.74
N LYS A 519 -25.26 1.27 -26.42
CA LYS A 519 -24.00 2.02 -26.58
C LYS A 519 -22.90 1.49 -25.65
N ASN A 520 -23.25 1.17 -24.40
CA ASN A 520 -22.30 0.61 -23.44
C ASN A 520 -21.96 -0.84 -23.79
N ALA A 521 -22.96 -1.62 -24.25
CA ALA A 521 -22.75 -2.96 -24.75
C ALA A 521 -21.77 -3.00 -25.95
N ALA A 522 -21.96 -2.12 -26.94
CA ALA A 522 -21.07 -2.02 -28.09
C ALA A 522 -19.63 -1.67 -27.68
N LYS A 523 -19.45 -0.75 -26.73
CA LYS A 523 -18.12 -0.40 -26.19
C LYS A 523 -17.46 -1.58 -25.47
N ALA A 524 -18.18 -2.27 -24.59
CA ALA A 524 -17.66 -3.41 -23.84
C ALA A 524 -17.27 -4.57 -24.78
N LEU A 525 -18.10 -4.87 -25.78
CA LEU A 525 -17.79 -5.90 -26.77
C LEU A 525 -16.61 -5.51 -27.67
N ALA A 526 -16.46 -4.22 -28.03
CA ALA A 526 -15.28 -3.74 -28.75
C ALA A 526 -14.00 -3.89 -27.90
N ALA A 527 -14.06 -3.58 -26.60
CA ALA A 527 -12.95 -3.80 -25.67
C ALA A 527 -12.60 -5.30 -25.56
N LEU A 528 -13.58 -6.20 -25.53
CA LEU A 528 -13.34 -7.65 -25.55
C LEU A 528 -12.66 -8.09 -26.85
N GLN A 529 -13.04 -7.55 -28.01
CA GLN A 529 -12.34 -7.85 -29.26
C GLN A 529 -10.88 -7.36 -29.23
N ASN A 530 -10.62 -6.17 -28.68
CA ASN A 530 -9.27 -5.68 -28.50
C ASN A 530 -8.46 -6.56 -27.53
N ALA A 531 -9.10 -7.05 -26.47
CA ALA A 531 -8.47 -7.90 -25.45
C ALA A 531 -7.85 -9.18 -26.02
N ARG A 532 -8.39 -9.70 -27.15
CA ARG A 532 -7.82 -10.85 -27.88
C ARG A 532 -6.36 -10.64 -28.30
N THR A 533 -5.95 -9.39 -28.49
CA THR A 533 -4.59 -9.01 -28.93
C THR A 533 -3.68 -8.59 -27.78
N LEU A 534 -4.19 -8.54 -26.54
CA LEU A 534 -3.40 -8.18 -25.37
C LEU A 534 -2.35 -9.25 -25.04
N PRO A 535 -1.21 -8.83 -24.46
CA PRO A 535 -0.10 -9.73 -24.26
C PRO A 535 -0.31 -10.70 -23.09
N LEU A 536 0.48 -11.78 -23.05
CA LEU A 536 0.37 -12.87 -22.09
C LEU A 536 0.26 -12.41 -20.62
N GLU A 537 1.05 -11.42 -20.20
CA GLU A 537 1.04 -10.92 -18.83
C GLU A 537 -0.30 -10.31 -18.41
N ARG A 538 -1.07 -9.74 -19.35
CA ARG A 538 -2.42 -9.21 -19.08
C ARG A 538 -3.39 -10.35 -18.85
N TRP A 539 -3.30 -11.42 -19.66
CA TRP A 539 -4.12 -12.62 -19.53
C TRP A 539 -3.81 -13.41 -18.26
N LEU A 540 -2.54 -13.55 -17.90
CA LEU A 540 -2.14 -14.17 -16.62
C LEU A 540 -2.67 -13.40 -15.42
N THR A 541 -2.64 -12.06 -15.50
CA THR A 541 -3.30 -11.22 -14.50
C THR A 541 -4.80 -11.50 -14.51
N ALA A 542 -5.46 -11.53 -15.66
CA ALA A 542 -6.91 -11.70 -15.78
C ALA A 542 -7.43 -13.06 -15.28
N PHE A 543 -6.64 -14.14 -15.36
CA PHE A 543 -7.02 -15.45 -14.82
C PHE A 543 -7.22 -15.45 -13.30
N GLY A 544 -6.64 -14.48 -12.58
CA GLY A 544 -6.83 -14.36 -11.13
C GLY A 544 -6.28 -15.54 -10.34
N ILE A 545 -5.21 -16.18 -10.84
CA ILE A 545 -4.54 -17.29 -10.17
C ILE A 545 -4.01 -16.79 -8.81
N SER A 546 -4.31 -17.54 -7.74
CA SER A 546 -3.87 -17.18 -6.38
C SER A 546 -2.36 -16.94 -6.35
N THR A 547 -1.93 -15.90 -5.62
CA THR A 547 -0.54 -15.41 -5.50
C THR A 547 0.13 -14.90 -6.78
N ILE A 548 -0.56 -14.90 -7.93
CA ILE A 548 -0.04 -14.37 -9.19
C ILE A 548 -0.59 -12.97 -9.44
N GLY A 549 0.15 -11.96 -8.99
CA GLY A 549 -0.12 -10.55 -9.28
C GLY A 549 0.50 -10.09 -10.61
N THR A 550 0.33 -8.80 -10.93
CA THR A 550 0.82 -8.17 -12.17
C THR A 550 2.34 -8.30 -12.35
N VAL A 551 3.11 -8.17 -11.26
CA VAL A 551 4.58 -8.33 -11.27
C VAL A 551 4.96 -9.76 -11.64
N THR A 552 4.40 -10.75 -10.95
CA THR A 552 4.66 -12.16 -11.21
C THR A 552 4.22 -12.56 -12.62
N ALA A 553 3.09 -12.06 -13.10
CA ALA A 553 2.60 -12.28 -14.46
C ALA A 553 3.59 -11.75 -15.51
N ARG A 554 4.08 -10.50 -15.34
CA ARG A 554 5.11 -9.92 -16.21
C ARG A 554 6.41 -10.71 -16.18
N THR A 555 6.89 -11.09 -14.99
CA THR A 555 8.11 -11.90 -14.85
C THR A 555 7.93 -13.25 -15.54
N THR A 556 6.80 -13.94 -15.33
CA THR A 556 6.49 -15.22 -15.97
C THR A 556 6.51 -15.11 -17.49
N ALA A 557 5.90 -14.06 -18.04
CA ALA A 557 5.86 -13.81 -19.48
C ALA A 557 7.26 -13.61 -20.10
N ARG A 558 8.27 -13.19 -19.34
CA ARG A 558 9.64 -13.05 -19.87
C ARG A 558 10.29 -14.39 -20.25
N TYR A 559 9.85 -15.48 -19.63
CA TYR A 559 10.42 -16.82 -19.80
C TYR A 559 9.59 -17.73 -20.71
N HIS A 560 8.43 -17.26 -21.20
CA HIS A 560 7.51 -18.04 -22.02
C HIS A 560 7.04 -17.20 -23.21
N ARG A 561 7.10 -17.77 -24.41
CA ARG A 561 6.75 -17.10 -25.65
C ARG A 561 5.27 -16.80 -25.74
N ASP A 562 4.45 -17.75 -25.33
CA ASP A 562 3.00 -17.67 -25.38
C ASP A 562 2.35 -18.51 -24.26
N LEU A 563 1.01 -18.45 -24.20
CA LEU A 563 0.24 -19.19 -23.21
C LEU A 563 0.38 -20.71 -23.38
N ALA A 564 0.52 -21.21 -24.61
CA ALA A 564 0.64 -22.64 -24.87
C ALA A 564 1.94 -23.23 -24.30
N GLU A 565 3.07 -22.54 -24.47
CA GLU A 565 4.35 -22.92 -23.86
C GLU A 565 4.27 -22.94 -22.33
N LEU A 566 3.68 -21.90 -21.73
CA LEU A 566 3.48 -21.81 -20.29
C LEU A 566 2.57 -22.92 -19.75
N ALA A 567 1.47 -23.21 -20.45
CA ALA A 567 0.55 -24.27 -20.08
C ALA A 567 1.18 -25.67 -20.18
N GLY A 568 2.12 -25.87 -21.11
CA GLY A 568 2.93 -27.09 -21.19
C GLY A 568 3.80 -27.29 -19.95
N GLY A 569 4.23 -26.21 -19.31
CA GLY A 569 4.80 -26.21 -17.97
C GLY A 569 6.17 -26.89 -17.85
N ASP A 570 6.91 -27.05 -18.95
CA ASP A 570 8.23 -27.69 -18.93
C ASP A 570 9.21 -26.91 -18.05
N PHE A 571 9.26 -25.58 -18.21
CA PHE A 571 10.12 -24.73 -17.38
C PHE A 571 9.66 -24.68 -15.91
N LEU A 572 8.34 -24.66 -15.66
CA LEU A 572 7.81 -24.68 -14.30
C LEU A 572 8.15 -25.99 -13.57
N ARG A 573 8.03 -27.14 -14.26
CA ARG A 573 8.42 -28.45 -13.72
C ARG A 573 9.91 -28.52 -13.43
N LEU A 574 10.75 -28.01 -14.33
CA LEU A 574 12.18 -27.89 -14.09
C LEU A 574 12.46 -27.13 -12.80
N LEU A 575 11.87 -25.95 -12.61
CA LEU A 575 12.10 -25.13 -11.42
C LEU A 575 11.75 -25.89 -10.14
N VAL A 576 10.60 -26.59 -10.11
CA VAL A 576 10.20 -27.42 -8.95
C VAL A 576 11.19 -28.55 -8.70
N GLN A 577 11.62 -29.25 -9.75
CA GLN A 577 12.58 -30.35 -9.65
C GLN A 577 13.97 -29.88 -9.20
N LEU A 578 14.39 -28.67 -9.60
CA LEU A 578 15.62 -28.06 -9.13
C LEU A 578 15.54 -27.69 -7.64
N GLU A 579 14.40 -27.19 -7.14
CA GLU A 579 14.20 -26.95 -5.70
C GLU A 579 14.37 -28.23 -4.90
N GLU A 580 13.59 -29.25 -5.26
CA GLU A 580 13.59 -30.53 -4.55
C GLU A 580 14.96 -31.22 -4.64
N GLY A 581 15.61 -31.16 -5.80
CA GLY A 581 16.94 -31.71 -6.00
C GLY A 581 18.03 -30.97 -5.22
N VAL A 582 17.97 -29.64 -5.13
CA VAL A 582 18.92 -28.85 -4.34
C VAL A 582 18.73 -29.10 -2.84
N GLU A 583 17.49 -29.24 -2.37
CA GLU A 583 17.19 -29.63 -0.99
C GLU A 583 17.75 -31.02 -0.66
N GLN A 584 17.51 -32.00 -1.53
CA GLN A 584 18.06 -33.36 -1.40
C GLN A 584 19.59 -33.35 -1.41
N HIS A 585 20.21 -32.59 -2.32
CA HIS A 585 21.66 -32.43 -2.37
C HIS A 585 22.20 -31.88 -1.04
N ASN A 586 21.56 -30.84 -0.51
CA ASN A 586 22.02 -30.18 0.71
C ASN A 586 21.76 -31.04 1.96
N ALA A 587 20.70 -31.85 1.97
CA ALA A 587 20.40 -32.81 3.04
C ALA A 587 21.46 -33.92 3.14
N LEU A 588 22.14 -34.27 2.04
CA LEU A 588 23.23 -35.25 2.00
C LEU A 588 24.57 -34.71 2.53
N ASN A 589 24.62 -33.48 3.05
CA ASN A 589 25.87 -32.91 3.57
C ASN A 589 26.43 -33.74 4.74
N PRO A 590 27.66 -34.28 4.65
CA PRO A 590 28.24 -35.11 5.72
C PRO A 590 28.42 -34.38 7.05
N LYS A 591 28.41 -33.04 7.05
CA LYS A 591 28.50 -32.22 8.28
C LYS A 591 27.15 -31.96 8.93
N ALA A 592 26.03 -32.33 8.29
CA ALA A 592 24.70 -32.14 8.87
C ALA A 592 24.49 -33.09 10.06
N ARG A 593 23.82 -32.60 11.11
CA ARG A 593 23.55 -33.37 12.34
C ARG A 593 22.83 -34.69 12.05
N ALA A 594 21.95 -34.71 11.05
CA ALA A 594 21.18 -35.88 10.63
C ALA A 594 22.05 -37.02 10.05
N ASN A 595 23.27 -36.72 9.56
CA ASN A 595 24.15 -37.68 8.90
C ASN A 595 25.32 -38.14 9.79
N LYS A 596 25.24 -37.91 11.10
CA LYS A 596 26.30 -38.28 12.04
C LYS A 596 26.48 -39.80 12.08
N GLY A 597 27.66 -40.28 11.67
CA GLY A 597 27.99 -41.71 11.65
C GLY A 597 27.69 -42.43 10.33
N ALA A 598 27.17 -41.72 9.33
CA ALA A 598 27.04 -42.25 7.97
C ALA A 598 28.40 -42.27 7.23
N ASP A 599 28.52 -43.11 6.20
CA ASP A 599 29.71 -43.16 5.35
C ASP A 599 29.85 -41.85 4.56
N LYS A 600 30.94 -41.14 4.85
CA LYS A 600 31.22 -39.83 4.27
C LYS A 600 31.47 -39.92 2.77
N ASP A 601 32.15 -40.97 2.31
CA ASP A 601 32.54 -41.09 0.90
C ASP A 601 31.31 -41.47 0.06
N GLU A 602 30.41 -42.29 0.60
CA GLU A 602 29.12 -42.60 -0.04
C GLU A 602 28.24 -41.34 -0.17
N LEU A 603 28.12 -40.55 0.90
CA LEU A 603 27.33 -39.31 0.87
C LEU A 603 27.87 -38.29 -0.15
N LEU A 604 29.19 -38.12 -0.21
CA LEU A 604 29.83 -37.22 -1.19
C LEU A 604 29.65 -37.73 -2.62
N ALA A 605 29.75 -39.04 -2.86
CA ALA A 605 29.49 -39.62 -4.18
C ALA A 605 28.03 -39.40 -4.63
N ARG A 606 27.06 -39.55 -3.71
CA ARG A 606 25.64 -39.27 -3.98
C ARG A 606 25.38 -37.78 -4.21
N GLN A 607 26.01 -36.89 -3.45
CA GLN A 607 25.95 -35.44 -3.70
C GLN A 607 26.47 -35.09 -5.09
N ALA A 608 27.64 -35.63 -5.48
CA ALA A 608 28.23 -35.37 -6.79
C ALA A 608 27.35 -35.89 -7.94
N ALA A 609 26.78 -37.09 -7.80
CA ALA A 609 25.87 -37.66 -8.79
C ALA A 609 24.58 -36.84 -8.93
N LEU A 610 23.99 -36.41 -7.82
CA LEU A 610 22.78 -35.59 -7.83
C LEU A 610 23.05 -34.21 -8.45
N LYS A 611 24.17 -33.57 -8.09
CA LYS A 611 24.60 -32.30 -8.70
C LYS A 611 24.74 -32.44 -10.22
N ALA A 612 25.44 -33.47 -10.70
CA ALA A 612 25.61 -33.70 -12.14
C ALA A 612 24.27 -33.93 -12.85
N GLY A 613 23.32 -34.65 -12.22
CA GLY A 613 21.97 -34.83 -12.72
C GLY A 613 21.20 -33.51 -12.83
N LEU A 614 21.27 -32.65 -11.81
CA LEU A 614 20.64 -31.33 -11.81
C LEU A 614 21.24 -30.41 -12.87
N GLU A 615 22.56 -30.40 -13.03
CA GLU A 615 23.24 -29.62 -14.06
C GLU A 615 22.85 -30.05 -15.47
N ALA A 616 22.79 -31.36 -15.73
CA ALA A 616 22.34 -31.91 -17.01
C ALA A 616 20.88 -31.54 -17.31
N HIS A 617 20.00 -31.59 -16.29
CA HIS A 617 18.59 -31.27 -16.45
C HIS A 617 18.36 -29.76 -16.66
N ALA A 618 19.13 -28.90 -15.97
CA ALA A 618 19.07 -27.45 -16.13
C ALA A 618 19.71 -26.94 -17.42
N ALA A 619 20.60 -27.72 -18.07
CA ALA A 619 21.44 -27.27 -19.18
C ALA A 619 20.71 -26.49 -20.30
N PRO A 620 19.52 -26.91 -20.80
CA PRO A 620 18.81 -26.16 -21.84
C PRO A 620 18.41 -24.74 -21.41
N TYR A 621 18.12 -24.56 -20.12
CA TYR A 621 17.67 -23.30 -19.54
C TYR A 621 18.84 -22.46 -19.01
N THR A 622 19.93 -23.09 -18.57
CA THR A 622 21.20 -22.43 -18.30
C THR A 622 21.80 -21.82 -19.57
N ALA A 623 21.73 -22.53 -20.70
CA ALA A 623 22.18 -22.02 -22.00
C ALA A 623 21.41 -20.75 -22.44
N ARG A 624 20.14 -20.63 -22.02
CA ARG A 624 19.31 -19.44 -22.22
C ARG A 624 19.44 -18.38 -21.12
N GLY A 625 20.23 -18.64 -20.07
CA GLY A 625 20.41 -17.73 -18.93
C GLY A 625 19.17 -17.61 -18.03
N TYR A 626 18.28 -18.61 -18.06
CA TYR A 626 17.03 -18.59 -17.28
C TYR A 626 17.27 -19.05 -15.84
N VAL A 627 18.22 -19.96 -15.64
CA VAL A 627 18.61 -20.53 -14.35
C VAL A 627 20.13 -20.63 -14.27
N ALA A 628 20.66 -20.56 -13.05
CA ALA A 628 22.07 -20.79 -12.76
C ALA A 628 22.17 -21.62 -11.47
N LEU A 629 22.81 -22.79 -11.57
CA LEU A 629 23.18 -23.62 -10.43
C LEU A 629 24.56 -23.19 -9.95
N GLU A 630 24.65 -22.78 -8.69
CA GLU A 630 25.88 -22.26 -8.08
C GLU A 630 26.26 -23.08 -6.85
N ALA A 631 27.56 -23.30 -6.66
CA ALA A 631 28.07 -23.81 -5.40
C ALA A 631 28.01 -22.73 -4.32
N ASP A 632 27.59 -23.11 -3.10
CA ASP A 632 27.52 -22.25 -1.92
C ASP A 632 28.46 -22.79 -0.82
N GLY A 633 29.76 -22.76 -1.10
CA GLY A 633 30.78 -23.48 -0.33
C GLY A 633 30.99 -24.91 -0.82
N ALA A 634 31.72 -25.73 -0.05
CA ALA A 634 32.22 -27.02 -0.53
C ALA A 634 31.13 -28.08 -0.79
N ASN A 635 30.05 -28.10 0.01
CA ASN A 635 29.06 -29.19 0.03
C ASN A 635 27.61 -28.71 -0.06
N LYS A 636 27.37 -27.50 -0.58
CA LYS A 636 26.03 -26.92 -0.68
C LYS A 636 25.83 -26.35 -2.08
N LEU A 637 24.65 -26.56 -2.61
CA LEU A 637 24.20 -26.09 -3.92
C LEU A 637 23.08 -25.08 -3.70
N LYS A 638 23.03 -24.06 -4.55
CA LYS A 638 21.94 -23.08 -4.60
C LYS A 638 21.59 -22.78 -6.05
N PHE A 639 20.36 -22.33 -6.28
CA PHE A 639 19.98 -21.70 -7.54
C PHE A 639 18.94 -20.62 -7.24
N THR A 640 18.77 -19.70 -8.17
CA THR A 640 17.75 -18.66 -8.06
C THR A 640 16.54 -19.05 -8.90
N ASN A 641 15.39 -19.26 -8.25
CA ASN A 641 14.12 -19.41 -8.95
C ASN A 641 13.58 -18.00 -9.30
N PRO A 642 13.51 -17.62 -10.59
CA PRO A 642 13.11 -16.28 -10.99
C PRO A 642 11.62 -15.97 -10.73
N LEU A 643 10.78 -16.99 -10.52
CA LEU A 643 9.34 -16.83 -10.26
C LEU A 643 8.99 -16.97 -8.77
N GLY A 644 9.91 -17.52 -7.98
CA GLY A 644 9.68 -17.91 -6.59
C GLY A 644 8.89 -19.22 -6.46
N SER A 645 9.21 -20.01 -5.43
CA SER A 645 8.73 -21.39 -5.24
C SER A 645 7.20 -21.50 -5.17
N VAL A 646 6.56 -20.60 -4.42
CA VAL A 646 5.10 -20.57 -4.25
C VAL A 646 4.40 -20.32 -5.58
N SER A 647 4.85 -19.29 -6.32
CA SER A 647 4.27 -18.92 -7.61
C SER A 647 4.44 -20.02 -8.65
N THR A 648 5.62 -20.63 -8.73
CA THR A 648 5.91 -21.73 -9.66
C THR A 648 4.94 -22.88 -9.45
N ARG A 649 4.77 -23.33 -8.19
CA ARG A 649 3.86 -24.44 -7.86
C ARG A 649 2.39 -24.08 -8.13
N LYS A 650 1.97 -22.85 -7.82
CA LYS A 650 0.58 -22.39 -8.08
C LYS A 650 0.26 -22.29 -9.57
N LEU A 651 1.18 -21.78 -10.40
CA LEU A 651 1.02 -21.75 -11.86
C LEU A 651 0.90 -23.18 -12.42
N LEU A 652 1.80 -24.06 -12.03
CA LEU A 652 1.80 -25.46 -12.48
C LEU A 652 0.50 -26.18 -12.08
N ALA A 653 0.10 -26.05 -10.81
CA ALA A 653 -1.14 -26.63 -10.31
C ALA A 653 -2.39 -26.10 -11.03
N TYR A 654 -2.43 -24.80 -11.33
CA TYR A 654 -3.55 -24.18 -12.04
C TYR A 654 -3.73 -24.79 -13.44
N PHE A 655 -2.68 -24.84 -14.26
CA PHE A 655 -2.79 -25.39 -15.63
C PHE A 655 -3.06 -26.91 -15.66
N GLN A 656 -2.68 -27.64 -14.61
CA GLN A 656 -3.00 -29.07 -14.47
C GLN A 656 -4.43 -29.32 -13.95
N SER A 657 -5.04 -28.33 -13.29
CA SER A 657 -6.39 -28.42 -12.73
C SER A 657 -7.49 -28.53 -13.80
N ALA A 658 -8.66 -29.00 -13.40
CA ALA A 658 -9.84 -29.03 -14.28
C ALA A 658 -10.23 -27.61 -14.76
N ALA A 659 -10.11 -26.61 -13.89
CA ALA A 659 -10.43 -25.21 -14.23
C ALA A 659 -9.45 -24.64 -15.27
N GLY A 660 -8.13 -24.85 -15.09
CA GLY A 660 -7.13 -24.41 -16.05
C GLY A 660 -7.29 -25.08 -17.41
N LYS A 661 -7.57 -26.39 -17.44
CA LYS A 661 -7.85 -27.14 -18.68
C LYS A 661 -9.10 -26.62 -19.40
N ALA A 662 -10.17 -26.32 -18.66
CA ALA A 662 -11.39 -25.73 -19.23
C ALA A 662 -11.11 -24.36 -19.85
N VAL A 663 -10.38 -23.48 -19.13
CA VAL A 663 -9.98 -22.15 -19.63
C VAL A 663 -9.16 -22.27 -20.92
N LEU A 664 -8.17 -23.17 -20.97
CA LEU A 664 -7.35 -23.38 -22.17
C LEU A 664 -8.18 -23.89 -23.36
N SER A 665 -9.12 -24.80 -23.12
CA SER A 665 -10.04 -25.28 -24.15
C SER A 665 -10.89 -24.14 -24.70
N THR A 666 -11.54 -23.35 -23.83
CA THR A 666 -12.38 -22.23 -24.24
C THR A 666 -11.58 -21.16 -24.99
N LEU A 667 -10.37 -20.84 -24.54
CA LEU A 667 -9.49 -19.91 -25.28
C LEU A 667 -9.12 -20.44 -26.67
N THR A 668 -8.88 -21.75 -26.79
CA THR A 668 -8.62 -22.40 -28.08
C THR A 668 -9.84 -22.31 -29.00
N ASP A 669 -11.04 -22.59 -28.49
CA ASP A 669 -12.30 -22.49 -29.24
C ASP A 669 -12.59 -21.05 -29.69
N LEU A 670 -12.20 -20.07 -28.86
CA LEU A 670 -12.26 -18.65 -29.19
C LEU A 670 -11.15 -18.19 -30.14
N GLY A 671 -10.14 -19.01 -30.42
CA GLY A 671 -8.98 -18.65 -31.24
C GLY A 671 -8.03 -17.64 -30.57
N ILE A 672 -7.92 -17.68 -29.24
CA ILE A 672 -7.10 -16.77 -28.43
C ILE A 672 -5.88 -17.52 -27.90
N ASN A 673 -4.68 -17.17 -28.37
CA ASN A 673 -3.41 -17.61 -27.77
C ASN A 673 -2.53 -16.38 -27.48
N PRO A 674 -2.55 -15.85 -26.25
CA PRO A 674 -1.80 -14.65 -25.90
C PRO A 674 -0.29 -14.86 -26.04
N VAL A 675 0.36 -13.93 -26.75
CA VAL A 675 1.81 -13.90 -26.93
C VAL A 675 2.42 -12.93 -25.92
N SER A 676 3.56 -13.27 -25.35
CA SER A 676 4.27 -12.41 -24.41
C SER A 676 4.86 -11.19 -25.11
N ALA A 677 4.62 -9.99 -24.56
CA ALA A 677 5.28 -8.77 -25.05
C ALA A 677 6.73 -8.63 -24.54
N GLY A 678 7.09 -9.40 -23.50
CA GLY A 678 8.39 -9.30 -22.82
C GLY A 678 9.26 -10.55 -22.96
N PHE A 679 8.93 -11.49 -23.84
CA PHE A 679 9.67 -12.75 -24.00
C PHE A 679 11.12 -12.50 -24.40
N VAL A 680 12.05 -13.16 -23.70
CA VAL A 680 13.48 -13.08 -24.00
C VAL A 680 13.98 -14.48 -24.35
N GLU A 681 14.26 -14.73 -25.63
CA GLU A 681 14.66 -16.06 -26.12
C GLU A 681 15.94 -16.58 -25.48
N ASN A 682 16.91 -15.69 -25.26
CA ASN A 682 18.14 -16.00 -24.55
C ASN A 682 18.61 -14.79 -23.73
N MET A 683 18.56 -14.89 -22.40
CA MET A 683 19.03 -13.86 -21.46
C MET A 683 20.55 -13.67 -21.50
N ASN A 684 21.29 -14.65 -22.05
CA ASN A 684 22.73 -14.54 -22.29
C ASN A 684 23.06 -13.78 -23.58
N ASN A 685 22.17 -13.83 -24.58
CA ASN A 685 22.32 -13.05 -25.82
C ASN A 685 21.74 -11.64 -25.60
N GLN A 686 22.48 -10.80 -24.88
CA GLN A 686 22.36 -9.37 -25.14
C GLN A 686 23.05 -9.10 -26.48
N THR A 687 22.38 -8.37 -27.37
CA THR A 687 22.83 -8.02 -28.73
C THR A 687 24.33 -7.68 -28.74
N GLU A 688 25.18 -8.38 -29.49
CA GLU A 688 26.58 -7.91 -29.62
C GLU A 688 26.57 -6.53 -30.27
N GLY A 689 27.14 -5.56 -29.57
CA GLY A 689 27.23 -4.18 -30.01
C GLY A 689 28.34 -3.48 -29.25
N PRO A 690 28.59 -2.20 -29.53
CA PRO A 690 29.72 -1.46 -28.93
C PRO A 690 29.65 -1.37 -27.40
N LEU A 691 28.48 -1.66 -26.81
CA LEU A 691 28.25 -1.70 -25.38
C LEU A 691 28.21 -3.10 -24.77
N SER A 692 28.57 -4.14 -25.52
CA SER A 692 28.54 -5.53 -25.04
C SER A 692 29.33 -5.72 -23.74
N GLY A 693 28.70 -6.41 -22.78
CA GLY A 693 29.28 -6.68 -21.45
C GLY A 693 29.34 -5.47 -20.50
N LYS A 694 28.90 -4.28 -20.93
CA LYS A 694 28.89 -3.06 -20.10
C LYS A 694 27.54 -2.87 -19.42
N THR A 695 27.55 -2.58 -18.12
CA THR A 695 26.35 -2.25 -17.34
C THR A 695 26.27 -0.75 -17.06
N PHE A 696 25.12 -0.14 -17.34
CA PHE A 696 24.85 1.28 -17.19
C PHE A 696 23.82 1.51 -16.09
N VAL A 697 23.97 2.63 -15.38
CA VAL A 697 22.93 3.18 -14.49
C VAL A 697 22.64 4.60 -14.94
N LEU A 698 21.38 4.93 -15.16
CA LEU A 698 20.93 6.26 -15.57
C LEU A 698 20.47 7.04 -14.34
N THR A 699 20.95 8.28 -14.19
CA THR A 699 20.60 9.17 -13.07
C THR A 699 20.52 10.62 -13.52
N GLY A 700 19.79 11.45 -12.77
CA GLY A 700 19.53 12.86 -13.12
C GLY A 700 18.45 13.03 -14.19
N ALA A 701 18.18 14.30 -14.52
CA ALA A 701 17.35 14.74 -15.62
C ALA A 701 18.14 14.59 -16.92
N LEU A 702 17.61 13.76 -17.84
CA LEU A 702 18.22 13.48 -19.12
C LEU A 702 17.46 14.21 -20.23
N SER A 703 18.11 14.48 -21.38
CA SER A 703 17.49 15.17 -22.53
C SER A 703 16.33 14.39 -23.18
N ARG A 704 16.22 13.08 -22.92
CA ARG A 704 15.16 12.19 -23.42
C ARG A 704 14.63 11.30 -22.29
N PRO A 705 13.41 10.74 -22.41
CA PRO A 705 12.87 9.80 -21.44
C PRO A 705 13.83 8.64 -21.16
N ARG A 706 14.02 8.31 -19.87
CA ARG A 706 14.92 7.23 -19.45
C ARG A 706 14.68 5.89 -20.19
N PRO A 707 13.44 5.44 -20.44
CA PRO A 707 13.19 4.22 -21.21
C PRO A 707 13.75 4.25 -22.62
N GLU A 708 13.93 5.43 -23.24
CA GLU A 708 14.56 5.54 -24.55
C GLU A 708 16.07 5.30 -24.47
N PHE A 709 16.75 5.87 -23.47
CA PHE A 709 18.18 5.59 -23.24
C PHE A 709 18.41 4.13 -22.86
N GLU A 710 17.54 3.55 -22.04
CA GLU A 710 17.60 2.11 -21.70
C GLU A 710 17.44 1.25 -22.95
N LYS A 711 16.52 1.60 -23.85
CA LYS A 711 16.37 0.95 -25.17
C LYS A 711 17.62 1.10 -26.03
N MET A 712 18.23 2.28 -26.10
CA MET A 712 19.45 2.51 -26.89
C MET A 712 20.64 1.71 -26.35
N ILE A 713 20.83 1.72 -25.02
CA ILE A 713 21.87 0.94 -24.34
C ILE A 713 21.67 -0.55 -24.61
N THR A 714 20.43 -1.03 -24.47
CA THR A 714 20.08 -2.45 -24.70
C THR A 714 20.26 -2.83 -26.17
N ALA A 715 19.84 -1.96 -27.11
CA ALA A 715 20.01 -2.17 -28.54
C ALA A 715 21.48 -2.25 -28.97
N ALA A 716 22.37 -1.52 -28.29
CA ALA A 716 23.82 -1.55 -28.51
C ALA A 716 24.57 -2.61 -27.68
N GLY A 717 23.85 -3.49 -26.98
CA GLY A 717 24.43 -4.63 -26.25
C GLY A 717 24.78 -4.41 -24.79
N GLY A 718 24.50 -3.23 -24.25
CA GLY A 718 24.71 -2.92 -22.84
C GLY A 718 23.50 -3.27 -21.98
N LYS A 719 23.72 -3.35 -20.66
CA LYS A 719 22.67 -3.61 -19.68
C LYS A 719 22.35 -2.34 -18.88
N ALA A 720 21.13 -1.80 -18.98
CA ALA A 720 20.70 -0.73 -18.08
C ALA A 720 20.13 -1.30 -16.77
N THR A 721 20.49 -0.71 -15.63
CA THR A 721 20.04 -1.15 -14.29
C THR A 721 19.63 0.05 -13.43
N GLY A 722 18.74 -0.20 -12.46
CA GLY A 722 18.22 0.86 -11.58
C GLY A 722 19.18 1.30 -10.47
N SER A 723 20.19 0.48 -10.14
CA SER A 723 21.03 0.65 -8.95
C SER A 723 22.51 0.52 -9.26
N VAL A 724 23.32 1.42 -8.68
CA VAL A 724 24.79 1.33 -8.76
C VAL A 724 25.28 0.20 -7.87
N THR A 725 25.99 -0.76 -8.47
CA THR A 725 26.63 -1.92 -7.83
C THR A 725 28.09 -2.01 -8.26
N LYS A 726 28.88 -2.91 -7.66
CA LYS A 726 30.27 -3.18 -8.09
C LYS A 726 30.37 -3.67 -9.54
N ASN A 727 29.27 -4.19 -10.11
CA ASN A 727 29.23 -4.69 -11.49
C ASN A 727 28.78 -3.60 -12.49
N THR A 728 28.48 -2.39 -12.02
CA THR A 728 28.11 -1.27 -12.91
C THR A 728 29.38 -0.72 -13.57
N THR A 729 29.37 -0.60 -14.89
CA THR A 729 30.50 -0.13 -15.70
C THR A 729 30.49 1.38 -15.88
N TYR A 730 29.32 1.99 -16.09
CA TYR A 730 29.18 3.44 -16.21
C TYR A 730 27.93 3.95 -15.48
N LEU A 731 28.06 5.11 -14.84
CA LEU A 731 26.93 5.92 -14.41
C LEU A 731 26.73 7.04 -15.44
N VAL A 732 25.60 7.01 -16.16
CA VAL A 732 25.20 8.10 -17.05
C VAL A 732 24.42 9.11 -16.23
N ALA A 733 24.96 10.31 -16.07
CA ALA A 733 24.43 11.27 -15.13
C ALA A 733 24.10 12.61 -15.77
N GLY A 734 22.79 12.86 -15.95
CA GLY A 734 22.25 14.17 -16.29
C GLY A 734 22.17 15.13 -15.08
N GLU A 735 21.46 16.24 -15.23
CA GLU A 735 21.39 17.29 -14.21
C GLU A 735 20.65 16.78 -12.94
N GLY A 736 21.20 17.03 -11.74
CA GLY A 736 20.53 16.65 -10.47
C GLY A 736 20.65 15.19 -9.99
N GLY A 737 21.57 14.38 -10.50
CA GLY A 737 21.70 12.94 -10.15
C GLY A 737 22.51 12.57 -8.89
N GLY A 738 22.38 13.29 -7.77
CA GLY A 738 23.32 13.28 -6.62
C GLY A 738 23.62 11.92 -5.95
N SER A 739 22.62 11.22 -5.42
CA SER A 739 22.87 10.04 -4.55
C SER A 739 23.52 8.83 -5.26
N LYS A 740 23.26 8.66 -6.57
CA LYS A 740 23.91 7.63 -7.39
C LYS A 740 25.31 8.05 -7.84
N ARG A 741 25.57 9.36 -8.02
CA ARG A 741 26.91 9.90 -8.28
C ARG A 741 27.83 9.64 -7.10
N ASP A 742 27.38 9.90 -5.88
CA ASP A 742 28.17 9.65 -4.66
C ASP A 742 28.48 8.17 -4.49
N LYS A 743 27.51 7.30 -4.79
CA LYS A 743 27.69 5.84 -4.73
C LYS A 743 28.65 5.33 -5.81
N ALA A 744 28.58 5.86 -7.04
CA ALA A 744 29.51 5.53 -8.12
C ALA A 744 30.93 5.99 -7.81
N ALA A 745 31.09 7.21 -7.27
CA ALA A 745 32.39 7.74 -6.86
C ALA A 745 33.04 6.87 -5.77
N LYS A 746 32.28 6.44 -4.74
CA LYS A 746 32.76 5.54 -3.68
C LYS A 746 33.19 4.16 -4.19
N LEU A 747 32.57 3.69 -5.28
CA LEU A 747 32.86 2.38 -5.88
C LEU A 747 33.87 2.47 -7.04
N GLY A 748 34.40 3.66 -7.35
CA GLY A 748 35.36 3.87 -8.44
C GLY A 748 34.77 3.72 -9.84
N ILE A 749 33.46 3.93 -9.99
CA ILE A 749 32.73 3.69 -11.23
C ILE A 749 32.71 4.99 -12.07
N PRO A 750 33.15 4.97 -13.34
CA PRO A 750 33.16 6.14 -14.21
C PRO A 750 31.77 6.78 -14.35
N ILE A 751 31.73 8.11 -14.22
CA ILE A 751 30.53 8.93 -14.41
C ILE A 751 30.67 9.64 -15.75
N ILE A 752 29.71 9.42 -16.65
CA ILE A 752 29.69 9.98 -18.01
C ILE A 752 28.42 10.80 -18.26
N GLY A 753 28.52 11.76 -19.18
CA GLY A 753 27.40 12.55 -19.68
C GLY A 753 26.61 11.84 -20.79
N GLU A 754 25.52 12.46 -21.23
CA GLU A 754 24.68 11.95 -22.32
C GLU A 754 25.41 11.94 -23.67
N GLU A 755 26.20 12.98 -23.94
CA GLU A 755 26.99 13.07 -25.18
C GLU A 755 28.04 11.96 -25.27
N GLU A 756 28.67 11.62 -24.15
CA GLU A 756 29.64 10.53 -24.05
C GLU A 756 28.97 9.16 -24.21
N LEU A 757 27.76 8.97 -23.66
CA LEU A 757 26.97 7.78 -23.93
C LEU A 757 26.66 7.64 -25.43
N LEU A 758 26.26 8.74 -26.09
CA LEU A 758 25.99 8.75 -27.54
C LEU A 758 27.25 8.48 -28.37
N ALA A 759 28.42 8.95 -27.94
CA ALA A 759 29.71 8.63 -28.55
C ALA A 759 30.07 7.14 -28.40
N LEU A 760 29.79 6.53 -27.24
CA LEU A 760 29.97 5.09 -27.03
C LEU A 760 29.00 4.23 -27.85
N LEU A 761 27.83 4.78 -28.20
CA LEU A 761 26.85 4.12 -29.07
C LEU A 761 27.24 4.17 -30.56
N THR A 762 28.20 5.02 -30.96
CA THR A 762 28.58 5.26 -32.37
C THR A 762 29.95 4.73 -32.76
N THR A 763 30.75 4.27 -31.78
CA THR A 763 32.11 3.75 -32.02
C THR A 763 32.04 2.30 -32.52
N SER A 764 32.32 2.08 -33.81
CA SER A 764 32.39 0.75 -34.45
C SER A 764 33.70 0.03 -34.10
N PRO A 765 33.71 -1.31 -33.89
CA PRO A 765 34.93 -2.06 -33.61
C PRO A 765 35.73 -2.29 -34.89
N LEU A 766 36.46 -1.27 -35.35
CA LEU A 766 37.48 -1.38 -36.41
C LEU A 766 38.59 -0.37 -36.15
N ALA A 767 39.56 -0.76 -35.32
CA ALA A 767 40.99 -0.41 -35.42
C ALA A 767 41.67 -0.73 -34.09
N GLU A 768 42.32 -1.89 -34.02
CA GLU A 768 43.68 -2.04 -33.47
C GLU A 768 44.20 -3.40 -33.91
N ALA A 769 45.24 -3.35 -34.74
CA ALA A 769 46.06 -4.45 -35.21
C ALA A 769 47.36 -4.48 -34.38
#